data_AF-A0A928TAY1-F1
#
_entry.id   AF-A0A928TAY1-F1
#
_cell.length_a   1.000
_cell.length_b   1.000
_cell.length_c   1.000
_cell.angle_alpha   90.00
_cell.angle_beta   90.00
_cell.angle_gamma   90.00
#
_symmetry.space_group_name_H-M   'P 1'
#
loop_
_entity.id
_entity.type
_entity.pdbx_description
1 polymer ?
#
loop_
_entity_poly.entity_id
_entity_poly.type
_entity_poly.pdbx_seq_one_letter_code
_entity_poly.pdbx_strand_id
1 'polypeptide(L)'
;MAQPSSPSPHKLGHVGTLYAVIEEGVIRPGVTALLLVWLCRRTQLADAPVHVWVTLAPLLYVIWLILHLALCALDAAVLAKWVKKPRRFQEGVDDPKIGRHFLLCLKMYLRYALIQSLPMVTFLMRAMWVRNLVFRAYAPSFDCHYSAVLSRQITDPELTFIDQDVIVGDEARLVAHNVARTPDGLVLFQSAPIRLERGCIIGGGSLIELGVVVGRYSIVESCSHVRAFTQIPPGQVWGGNPAVYRRDREDMPAARPPVEAPAAVMAPQETLSLIARALGLPEEKVTAASTSKDFPEWDSLGMMSIAAALHSRHGVQLEAERVFALNSVAAVIEAVGRMQKREAERPVAEVVDAELLPLQNLAEATAWLAAAPGAVTAARTVQVRISATFVAQPLEDALRLWTRAFGIESVVRFADFNQVAQTLLSPGGLFDQPAAGFHVVLARPEDFPGGKEQAEAVLSAVRAHAARTKSVLLVADLPPALRGGGGAEVDELRRWWREQLSGIAGVRVLGFTALVEELGLEAATDARMEAAASAPFSPALYQRLGIALAREVRAFCLPPKKVIAVDADGTLWDGIVGEDGVEAVSVGASHRALQERLAALRARGVLLVLLSKNAEQDVRRVLAEKPAMLLKEADFAAMRVNWLPKPDNLRAIAAELGLGLDAFVFLDDNPVEKLEVAAHCPSVTILPGEPESFAGALDRLWCFDGAGSTREDAARAAFQQQNAVREAVRGTLGDLQAYLRSLELVVEVRRALPDELPRLSQLSLKTNQFNTSLRRHSLPEIQALASTHELWSVSARDKFGDYGLVGAVVGTSGQTGCYEICDLFLSCRALGRGVEDALLHVLAAHARQAGARCLGAVFNAGPRNEPALLFLRRHGFQEAAGGRHEIQLDGVPGAPAHVRLLA
;
A
#
# COMPACT_ATOMS: atom_id res chain seq x y z
N MET A 1 -50.88 13.83 71.28
CA MET A 1 -49.46 13.91 71.63
C MET A 1 -48.65 13.41 70.45
N ALA A 2 -48.05 14.33 69.70
CA ALA A 2 -47.12 14.00 68.63
C ALA A 2 -45.71 13.82 69.25
N GLN A 3 -45.09 12.67 69.02
CA GLN A 3 -43.63 12.51 69.10
C GLN A 3 -43.08 12.41 67.68
N PRO A 4 -41.89 12.97 67.40
CA PRO A 4 -41.49 13.41 66.08
C PRO A 4 -41.03 12.23 65.21
N SER A 5 -41.43 12.24 63.94
CA SER A 5 -40.89 11.42 62.89
C SER A 5 -39.40 11.73 62.69
N SER A 6 -38.52 10.81 63.06
CA SER A 6 -37.12 10.85 62.64
C SER A 6 -37.05 10.75 61.11
N PRO A 7 -36.30 11.64 60.42
CA PRO A 7 -36.18 11.56 58.97
C PRO A 7 -35.45 10.28 58.57
N SER A 8 -35.89 9.65 57.48
CA SER A 8 -35.23 8.47 56.92
C SER A 8 -33.77 8.79 56.54
N PRO A 9 -32.82 7.84 56.73
CA PRO A 9 -31.40 8.05 56.44
C PRO A 9 -31.11 8.44 54.97
N HIS A 10 -32.01 8.13 54.04
CA HIS A 10 -31.91 8.56 52.63
C HIS A 10 -32.04 10.07 52.42
N LYS A 11 -32.73 10.83 53.30
CA LYS A 11 -32.86 12.29 53.15
C LYS A 11 -31.66 13.08 53.69
N LEU A 12 -30.90 12.53 54.65
CA LEU A 12 -29.68 13.15 55.19
C LEU A 12 -28.48 13.08 54.23
N GLY A 13 -28.36 12.02 53.43
CA GLY A 13 -27.29 11.86 52.44
C GLY A 13 -27.35 12.88 51.30
N HIS A 14 -28.54 13.21 50.80
CA HIS A 14 -28.71 14.22 49.74
C HIS A 14 -28.42 15.65 50.22
N VAL A 15 -28.82 16.00 51.46
CA VAL A 15 -28.54 17.33 52.03
C VAL A 15 -27.06 17.51 52.35
N GLY A 16 -26.38 16.47 52.87
CA GLY A 16 -24.93 16.51 53.13
C GLY A 16 -24.10 16.60 51.84
N THR A 17 -24.49 15.89 50.79
CA THR A 17 -23.83 15.96 49.47
C THR A 17 -24.07 17.32 48.79
N LEU A 18 -25.30 17.85 48.85
CA LEU A 18 -25.64 19.17 48.32
C LEU A 18 -24.88 20.29 49.07
N TYR A 19 -24.77 20.19 50.39
CA TYR A 19 -23.99 21.12 51.20
C TYR A 19 -22.50 21.08 50.82
N ALA A 20 -21.93 19.88 50.63
CA ALA A 20 -20.54 19.72 50.17
C ALA A 20 -20.31 20.33 48.78
N VAL A 21 -21.28 20.20 47.85
CA VAL A 21 -21.22 20.85 46.53
C VAL A 21 -21.24 22.38 46.64
N ILE A 22 -22.11 22.94 47.48
CA ILE A 22 -22.20 24.40 47.68
C ILE A 22 -20.94 24.93 48.38
N GLU A 23 -20.44 24.22 49.40
CA GLU A 23 -19.24 24.59 50.14
C GLU A 23 -17.99 24.60 49.24
N GLU A 24 -17.75 23.53 48.49
CA GLU A 24 -16.56 23.36 47.64
C GLU A 24 -16.66 24.14 46.32
N GLY A 25 -17.85 24.25 45.74
CA GLY A 25 -18.05 24.88 44.43
C GLY A 25 -18.37 26.37 44.45
N VAL A 26 -18.86 26.92 45.57
CA VAL A 26 -19.32 28.31 45.63
C VAL A 26 -18.64 29.09 46.76
N ILE A 27 -18.75 28.59 48.00
CA ILE A 27 -18.30 29.35 49.17
C ILE A 27 -16.77 29.51 49.19
N ARG A 28 -16.04 28.40 49.03
CA ARG A 28 -14.57 28.38 49.16
C ARG A 28 -13.85 29.11 48.01
N PRO A 29 -14.24 28.91 46.73
CA PRO A 29 -13.82 29.78 45.62
C PRO A 29 -14.10 31.26 45.92
N GLY A 30 -15.29 31.58 46.42
CA GLY A 30 -15.71 32.93 46.78
C GLY A 30 -14.85 33.59 47.86
N VAL A 31 -14.50 32.86 48.94
CA VAL A 31 -13.63 33.37 50.02
C VAL A 31 -12.23 33.72 49.50
N THR A 32 -11.63 32.83 48.71
CA THR A 32 -10.31 33.09 48.11
C THR A 32 -10.34 34.21 47.07
N ALA A 33 -11.44 34.35 46.33
CA ALA A 33 -11.66 35.48 45.42
C ALA A 33 -11.82 36.81 46.17
N LEU A 34 -12.57 36.84 47.29
CA LEU A 34 -12.74 38.02 48.13
C LEU A 34 -11.42 38.46 48.79
N LEU A 35 -10.57 37.51 49.19
CA LEU A 35 -9.20 37.79 49.66
C LEU A 35 -8.36 38.47 48.57
N LEU A 36 -8.45 37.99 47.33
CA LEU A 36 -7.76 38.59 46.19
C LEU A 36 -8.30 39.99 45.87
N VAL A 37 -9.63 40.17 45.90
CA VAL A 37 -10.28 41.48 45.71
C VAL A 37 -9.87 42.47 46.81
N TRP A 38 -9.79 42.02 48.06
CA TRP A 38 -9.29 42.82 49.17
C TRP A 38 -7.84 43.26 48.96
N LEU A 39 -6.98 42.34 48.48
CA LEU A 39 -5.59 42.63 48.14
C LEU A 39 -5.50 43.68 47.01
N CYS A 40 -6.26 43.51 45.93
CA CYS A 40 -6.31 44.45 44.81
C CYS A 40 -6.78 45.85 45.23
N ARG A 41 -7.71 45.96 46.20
CA ARG A 41 -8.15 47.25 46.76
C ARG A 41 -7.07 47.90 47.65
N ARG A 42 -6.33 47.10 48.41
CA ARG A 42 -5.21 47.57 49.27
C ARG A 42 -4.04 48.13 48.46
N THR A 43 -3.84 47.65 47.24
CA THR A 43 -2.72 48.05 46.35
C THR A 43 -3.12 49.06 45.28
N GLN A 44 -4.30 49.71 45.38
CA GLN A 44 -4.85 50.64 44.37
C GLN A 44 -5.02 50.04 42.96
N LEU A 45 -4.97 48.70 42.83
CA LEU A 45 -5.13 48.00 41.55
C LEU A 45 -6.58 48.12 41.03
N ALA A 46 -7.53 48.40 41.94
CA ALA A 46 -8.94 48.61 41.63
C ALA A 46 -9.19 49.76 40.64
N ASP A 47 -8.31 50.78 40.65
CA ASP A 47 -8.43 51.98 39.81
C ASP A 47 -7.60 51.87 38.51
N ALA A 48 -7.00 50.70 38.24
CA ALA A 48 -6.15 50.48 37.07
C ALA A 48 -6.96 50.46 35.75
N PRO A 49 -6.40 50.96 34.64
CA PRO A 49 -7.07 50.96 33.34
C PRO A 49 -7.26 49.54 32.76
N VAL A 50 -8.25 49.36 31.89
CA VAL A 50 -8.70 48.04 31.39
C VAL A 50 -7.57 47.19 30.79
N HIS A 51 -6.61 47.78 30.08
CA HIS A 51 -5.49 47.04 29.50
C HIS A 51 -4.55 46.42 30.55
N VAL A 52 -4.40 47.06 31.72
CA VAL A 52 -3.66 46.51 32.86
C VAL A 52 -4.40 45.29 33.43
N TRP A 53 -5.73 45.37 33.51
CA TRP A 53 -6.56 44.24 33.95
C TRP A 53 -6.51 43.04 33.01
N VAL A 54 -6.55 43.27 31.69
CA VAL A 54 -6.43 42.19 30.69
C VAL A 54 -5.07 41.48 30.82
N THR A 55 -4.00 42.23 31.09
CA THR A 55 -2.66 41.67 31.26
C THR A 55 -2.48 40.93 32.59
N LEU A 56 -3.07 41.44 33.67
CA LEU A 56 -2.95 40.87 35.01
C LEU A 56 -3.93 39.72 35.28
N ALA A 57 -5.05 39.62 34.56
CA ALA A 57 -6.08 38.62 34.81
C ALA A 57 -5.57 37.17 34.81
N PRO A 58 -4.72 36.71 33.86
CA PRO A 58 -4.16 35.37 33.92
C PRO A 58 -3.26 35.13 35.14
N LEU A 59 -2.46 36.14 35.53
CA LEU A 59 -1.59 36.05 36.71
C LEU A 59 -2.40 36.02 38.00
N LEU A 60 -3.43 36.86 38.11
CA LEU A 60 -4.37 36.89 39.23
C LEU A 60 -5.15 35.58 39.35
N TYR A 61 -5.52 34.96 38.23
CA TYR A 61 -6.13 33.63 38.21
C TYR A 61 -5.18 32.56 38.75
N VAL A 62 -3.92 32.55 38.33
CA VAL A 62 -2.91 31.60 38.84
C VAL A 62 -2.66 31.80 40.34
N ILE A 63 -2.57 33.05 40.81
CA ILE A 63 -2.43 33.38 42.24
C ILE A 63 -3.64 32.87 43.02
N TRP A 64 -4.86 33.15 42.53
CA TRP A 64 -6.09 32.65 43.12
C TRP A 64 -6.12 31.12 43.19
N LEU A 65 -5.75 30.46 42.10
CA LEU A 65 -5.74 29.00 42.00
C LEU A 65 -4.78 28.37 43.02
N ILE A 66 -3.57 28.93 43.17
CA ILE A 66 -2.60 28.47 44.17
C ILE A 66 -3.14 28.67 45.60
N LEU A 67 -3.73 29.82 45.90
CA LEU A 67 -4.33 30.09 47.20
C LEU A 67 -5.50 29.13 47.50
N HIS A 68 -6.33 28.86 46.51
CA HIS A 68 -7.43 27.91 46.61
C HIS A 68 -6.94 26.49 46.88
N LEU A 69 -5.96 26.00 46.12
CA LEU A 69 -5.35 24.69 46.32
C LEU A 69 -4.67 24.57 47.69
N ALA A 70 -3.97 25.62 48.15
CA ALA A 70 -3.33 25.63 49.46
C ALA A 70 -4.33 25.58 50.61
N LEU A 71 -5.45 26.31 50.51
CA LEU A 71 -6.52 26.26 51.50
C LEU A 71 -7.18 24.88 51.53
N CYS A 72 -7.45 24.29 50.37
CA CYS A 72 -7.97 22.93 50.25
C CYS A 72 -7.01 21.88 50.84
N ALA A 73 -5.70 22.05 50.64
CA ALA A 73 -4.69 21.16 51.19
C ALA A 73 -4.58 21.26 52.71
N LEU A 74 -4.67 22.47 53.26
CA LEU A 74 -4.70 22.69 54.70
C LEU A 74 -5.93 22.03 55.33
N ASP A 75 -7.10 22.20 54.71
CA ASP A 75 -8.36 21.58 55.15
C ASP A 75 -8.29 20.05 55.10
N ALA A 76 -7.78 19.47 54.00
CA ALA A 76 -7.58 18.02 53.89
C ALA A 76 -6.66 17.48 55.00
N ALA A 77 -5.56 18.19 55.31
CA ALA A 77 -4.64 17.83 56.38
C ALA A 77 -5.26 17.92 57.78
N VAL A 78 -6.15 18.90 58.04
CA VAL A 78 -6.88 19.02 59.31
C VAL A 78 -7.91 17.91 59.45
N LEU A 79 -8.69 17.63 58.41
CA LEU A 79 -9.68 16.56 58.38
C LEU A 79 -9.04 15.17 58.60
N ALA A 80 -7.84 14.96 58.07
CA ALA A 80 -7.06 13.72 58.24
C ALA A 80 -6.83 13.31 59.70
N LYS A 81 -6.78 14.28 60.63
CA LYS A 81 -6.56 14.02 62.06
C LYS A 81 -7.75 13.30 62.70
N TRP A 82 -8.94 13.43 62.12
CA TRP A 82 -10.21 12.95 62.66
C TRP A 82 -10.89 11.92 61.76
N VAL A 83 -10.49 11.82 60.49
CA VAL A 83 -11.13 10.98 59.46
C VAL A 83 -10.08 10.10 58.81
N LYS A 84 -10.29 8.79 58.86
CA LYS A 84 -9.52 7.80 58.09
C LYS A 84 -10.40 7.17 57.03
N LYS A 85 -9.86 7.02 55.82
CA LYS A 85 -10.55 6.36 54.72
C LYS A 85 -10.89 4.91 55.09
N PRO A 86 -12.17 4.50 55.02
CA PRO A 86 -12.55 3.15 55.40
C PRO A 86 -12.02 2.12 54.40
N ARG A 87 -11.55 0.97 54.88
CA ARG A 87 -11.13 -0.16 54.01
C ARG A 87 -12.32 -0.84 53.36
N ARG A 88 -13.45 -0.86 54.07
CA ARG A 88 -14.73 -1.38 53.61
C ARG A 88 -15.84 -0.55 54.25
N PHE A 89 -16.89 -0.27 53.49
CA PHE A 89 -18.15 0.27 53.99
C PHE A 89 -19.31 -0.33 53.20
N GLN A 90 -20.31 -0.84 53.88
CA GLN A 90 -21.54 -1.38 53.32
C GLN A 90 -22.73 -0.66 53.95
N GLU A 91 -23.53 -0.05 53.09
CA GLU A 91 -24.73 0.68 53.49
C GLU A 91 -25.70 -0.25 54.25
N GLY A 92 -26.25 0.23 55.38
CA GLY A 92 -27.19 -0.54 56.21
C GLY A 92 -26.58 -1.64 57.09
N VAL A 93 -25.29 -1.97 56.92
CA VAL A 93 -24.60 -3.03 57.68
C VAL A 93 -23.53 -2.47 58.63
N ASP A 94 -22.76 -1.48 58.20
CA ASP A 94 -21.63 -0.95 58.97
C ASP A 94 -22.00 0.22 59.93
N ASP A 95 -21.21 0.42 60.99
CA ASP A 95 -21.42 1.42 62.06
C ASP A 95 -21.69 2.84 61.49
N PRO A 96 -22.72 3.57 61.99
CA PRO A 96 -23.00 4.96 61.61
C PRO A 96 -21.79 5.91 61.65
N LYS A 97 -20.80 5.66 62.53
CA LYS A 97 -19.54 6.41 62.59
C LYS A 97 -18.67 6.19 61.34
N ILE A 98 -18.64 4.97 60.80
CA ILE A 98 -17.93 4.65 59.54
C ILE A 98 -18.64 5.33 58.36
N GLY A 99 -19.97 5.39 58.38
CA GLY A 99 -20.76 6.15 57.40
C GLY A 99 -20.42 7.64 57.35
N ARG A 100 -20.12 8.28 58.50
CA ARG A 100 -19.65 9.67 58.54
C ARG A 100 -18.28 9.85 57.89
N HIS A 101 -17.35 8.91 58.10
CA HIS A 101 -16.05 8.92 57.42
C HIS A 101 -16.18 8.71 55.91
N PHE A 102 -17.11 7.85 55.48
CA PHE A 102 -17.40 7.65 54.06
C PHE A 102 -17.97 8.91 53.39
N LEU A 103 -18.88 9.64 54.04
CA LEU A 103 -19.40 10.92 53.53
C LEU A 103 -18.29 11.98 53.36
N LEU A 104 -17.32 11.99 54.28
CA LEU A 104 -16.14 12.87 54.19
C LEU A 104 -15.18 12.43 53.07
N CYS A 105 -15.08 11.13 52.76
CA CYS A 105 -14.35 10.64 51.59
C CYS A 105 -15.03 11.04 50.27
N LEU A 106 -16.36 10.98 50.22
CA LEU A 106 -17.14 11.44 49.06
C LEU A 106 -16.89 12.94 48.79
N LYS A 107 -16.77 13.75 49.85
CA LYS A 107 -16.37 15.17 49.76
C LYS A 107 -15.00 15.33 49.09
N MET A 108 -14.01 14.48 49.39
CA MET A 108 -12.69 14.53 48.74
C MET A 108 -12.76 14.15 47.25
N TYR A 109 -13.57 13.16 46.87
CA TYR A 109 -13.74 12.80 45.46
C TYR A 109 -14.44 13.89 44.64
N LEU A 110 -15.44 14.55 45.23
CA LEU A 110 -16.08 15.70 44.62
C LEU A 110 -15.06 16.85 44.40
N ARG A 111 -14.21 17.08 45.40
CA ARG A 111 -13.13 18.07 45.31
C ARG A 111 -12.11 17.72 44.23
N TYR A 112 -11.72 16.45 44.12
CA TYR A 112 -10.89 15.95 43.02
C TYR A 112 -11.51 16.33 41.67
N ALA A 113 -12.79 15.98 41.45
CA ALA A 113 -13.49 16.31 40.19
C ALA A 113 -13.51 17.81 39.91
N LEU A 114 -13.72 18.63 40.95
CA LEU A 114 -13.76 20.09 40.81
C LEU A 114 -12.38 20.67 40.48
N ILE A 115 -11.33 20.25 41.18
CA ILE A 115 -9.95 20.70 40.92
C ILE A 115 -9.52 20.32 39.50
N GLN A 116 -9.83 19.11 39.04
CA GLN A 116 -9.51 18.66 37.69
C GLN A 116 -10.29 19.43 36.60
N SER A 117 -11.43 20.03 36.95
CA SER A 117 -12.20 20.88 36.02
C SER A 117 -11.69 22.32 35.92
N LEU A 118 -10.81 22.76 36.83
CA LEU A 118 -10.30 24.13 36.83
C LEU A 118 -9.27 24.35 35.70
N PRO A 119 -9.39 25.44 34.93
CA PRO A 119 -8.41 25.82 33.93
C PRO A 119 -6.97 25.86 34.48
N MET A 120 -6.00 25.58 33.62
CA MET A 120 -4.57 25.61 33.93
C MET A 120 -4.05 24.63 34.99
N VAL A 121 -4.88 23.95 35.79
CA VAL A 121 -4.42 22.94 36.76
C VAL A 121 -3.58 21.87 36.05
N THR A 122 -4.09 21.34 34.93
CA THR A 122 -3.41 20.36 34.08
C THR A 122 -2.03 20.82 33.58
N PHE A 123 -1.90 22.11 33.26
CA PHE A 123 -0.65 22.70 32.77
C PHE A 123 0.34 22.92 33.91
N LEU A 124 -0.13 23.45 35.03
CA LEU A 124 0.71 23.81 36.18
C LEU A 124 1.21 22.59 36.96
N MET A 125 0.52 21.44 36.91
CA MET A 125 0.99 20.17 37.49
C MET A 125 2.32 19.65 36.90
N ARG A 126 2.83 20.25 35.81
CA ARG A 126 4.20 20.00 35.34
C ARG A 126 5.27 20.48 36.32
N ALA A 127 4.98 21.52 37.11
CA ALA A 127 5.84 21.98 38.18
C ALA A 127 5.64 21.09 39.42
N MET A 128 6.72 20.44 39.90
CA MET A 128 6.66 19.44 40.97
C MET A 128 5.99 19.93 42.26
N TRP A 129 6.25 21.19 42.65
CA TRP A 129 5.65 21.77 43.86
C TRP A 129 4.14 22.00 43.70
N VAL A 130 3.68 22.39 42.51
CA VAL A 130 2.24 22.54 42.21
C VAL A 130 1.57 21.18 42.15
N ARG A 131 2.20 20.19 41.51
CA ARG A 131 1.72 18.79 41.49
C ARG A 131 1.44 18.27 42.89
N ASN A 132 2.40 18.43 43.79
CA ASN A 132 2.27 18.00 45.19
C ASN A 132 1.17 18.79 45.92
N LEU A 133 1.02 20.08 45.63
CA LEU A 133 -0.05 20.90 46.18
C LEU A 133 -1.42 20.44 45.70
N VAL A 134 -1.57 20.11 44.41
CA VAL A 134 -2.80 19.60 43.81
C VAL A 134 -3.20 18.26 44.43
N PHE A 135 -2.29 17.30 44.54
CA PHE A 135 -2.58 16.02 45.19
C PHE A 135 -2.97 16.21 46.66
N ARG A 136 -2.28 17.09 47.39
CA ARG A 136 -2.62 17.41 48.78
C ARG A 136 -3.95 18.16 48.93
N ALA A 137 -4.41 18.86 47.90
CA ALA A 137 -5.67 19.61 47.96
C ALA A 137 -6.90 18.71 48.10
N TYR A 138 -6.84 17.48 47.60
CA TYR A 138 -7.92 16.49 47.72
C TYR A 138 -7.53 15.20 48.44
N ALA A 139 -6.29 15.08 48.93
CA ALA A 139 -5.83 13.96 49.72
C ALA A 139 -5.01 14.41 50.95
N PRO A 140 -5.18 13.77 52.11
CA PRO A 140 -4.50 14.18 53.35
C PRO A 140 -2.99 13.94 53.34
N SER A 141 -2.53 12.99 52.54
CA SER A 141 -1.13 12.63 52.35
C SER A 141 -0.91 12.19 50.91
N PHE A 142 0.31 12.35 50.43
CA PHE A 142 0.74 11.81 49.15
C PHE A 142 2.19 11.37 49.31
N ASP A 143 2.44 10.09 49.09
CA ASP A 143 3.75 9.46 49.28
C ASP A 143 4.35 9.12 47.92
N CYS A 144 5.11 10.07 47.38
CA CYS A 144 5.73 9.98 46.07
C CYS A 144 7.14 10.53 46.13
N HIS A 145 8.08 9.74 45.60
CA HIS A 145 9.45 10.19 45.46
C HIS A 145 9.60 11.32 44.43
N TYR A 146 10.59 12.21 44.60
CA TYR A 146 10.78 13.37 43.73
C TYR A 146 11.17 12.98 42.29
N SER A 147 11.82 11.83 42.10
CA SER A 147 12.28 11.36 40.79
C SER A 147 11.19 10.66 39.96
N ALA A 148 9.98 10.47 40.51
CA ALA A 148 8.88 9.84 39.81
C ALA A 148 8.22 10.77 38.75
N VAL A 149 8.02 10.21 37.56
CA VAL A 149 7.28 10.84 36.46
C VAL A 149 5.85 10.30 36.52
N LEU A 150 4.87 11.19 36.68
CA LEU A 150 3.50 10.80 37.00
C LEU A 150 2.50 11.20 35.93
N SER A 151 1.53 10.31 35.72
CA SER A 151 0.24 10.60 35.07
C SER A 151 -0.61 11.54 35.92
N ARG A 152 -1.61 12.14 35.29
CA ARG A 152 -2.53 13.11 35.88
C ARG A 152 -3.66 12.48 36.68
N GLN A 153 -3.92 11.17 36.53
CA GLN A 153 -5.14 10.51 37.00
C GLN A 153 -4.89 9.53 38.16
N ILE A 154 -4.52 10.08 39.33
CA ILE A 154 -4.44 9.35 40.61
C ILE A 154 -5.63 9.76 41.47
N THR A 155 -6.60 8.86 41.66
CA THR A 155 -7.83 9.17 42.40
C THR A 155 -7.65 9.10 43.91
N ASP A 156 -6.71 8.28 44.38
CA ASP A 156 -6.48 8.00 45.81
C ASP A 156 -5.02 8.21 46.21
N PRO A 157 -4.49 9.45 46.18
CA PRO A 157 -3.08 9.73 46.47
C PRO A 157 -2.63 9.21 47.85
N GLU A 158 -3.52 9.22 48.84
CA GLU A 158 -3.23 8.75 50.20
C GLU A 158 -3.15 7.22 50.34
N LEU A 159 -3.55 6.48 49.31
CA LEU A 159 -3.46 5.02 49.21
C LEU A 159 -2.53 4.55 48.08
N THR A 160 -1.86 5.49 47.40
CA THR A 160 -0.96 5.19 46.28
C THR A 160 0.47 5.51 46.68
N PHE A 161 1.30 4.48 46.79
CA PHE A 161 2.71 4.60 47.16
C PHE A 161 3.58 4.51 45.91
N ILE A 162 4.38 5.54 45.65
CA ILE A 162 5.21 5.64 44.45
C ILE A 162 6.68 5.85 44.84
N ASP A 163 7.49 4.83 44.59
CA ASP A 163 8.91 4.78 44.93
C ASP A 163 9.79 5.54 43.90
N GLN A 164 11.12 5.47 44.07
CA GLN A 164 12.10 6.14 43.21
C GLN A 164 12.04 5.67 41.75
N ASP A 165 12.21 6.59 40.80
CA ASP A 165 12.42 6.28 39.38
C ASP A 165 11.23 5.55 38.71
N VAL A 166 10.05 5.63 39.32
CA VAL A 166 8.80 5.12 38.75
C VAL A 166 8.32 6.04 37.63
N ILE A 167 7.90 5.43 36.52
CA ILE A 167 7.30 6.14 35.38
C ILE A 167 5.85 5.69 35.25
N VAL A 168 4.93 6.63 35.31
CA VAL A 168 3.51 6.43 35.03
C VAL A 168 3.15 7.20 33.77
N GLY A 169 2.91 6.49 32.67
CA GLY A 169 2.60 7.02 31.34
C GLY A 169 1.30 7.81 31.30
N ASP A 170 1.16 8.71 30.31
CA ASP A 170 0.00 9.60 30.23
C ASP A 170 -1.33 8.83 30.14
N GLU A 171 -2.40 9.41 30.70
CA GLU A 171 -3.73 8.80 30.81
C GLU A 171 -3.82 7.47 31.59
N ALA A 172 -2.73 6.98 32.19
CA ALA A 172 -2.82 5.86 33.11
C ALA A 172 -3.63 6.25 34.35
N ARG A 173 -4.58 5.39 34.73
CA ARG A 173 -5.52 5.56 35.84
C ARG A 173 -5.15 4.65 37.00
N LEU A 174 -4.88 5.24 38.16
CA LEU A 174 -4.59 4.52 39.40
C LEU A 174 -5.77 4.71 40.34
N VAL A 175 -6.53 3.63 40.55
CA VAL A 175 -7.78 3.64 41.31
C VAL A 175 -7.67 2.69 42.49
N ALA A 176 -7.40 3.22 43.68
CA ALA A 176 -7.18 2.44 44.91
C ALA A 176 -8.48 2.11 45.66
N HIS A 177 -9.63 2.25 44.99
CA HIS A 177 -10.95 1.95 45.53
C HIS A 177 -11.86 1.28 44.49
N ASN A 178 -12.92 0.64 44.96
CA ASN A 178 -14.02 0.13 44.15
C ASN A 178 -15.36 0.47 44.83
N VAL A 179 -16.36 0.79 44.02
CA VAL A 179 -17.75 0.99 44.46
C VAL A 179 -18.63 0.03 43.68
N ALA A 180 -19.18 -0.96 44.36
CA ALA A 180 -20.11 -1.93 43.81
C ALA A 180 -21.50 -1.78 44.46
N ARG A 181 -22.52 -2.34 43.82
CA ARG A 181 -23.84 -2.54 44.45
C ARG A 181 -24.00 -4.01 44.80
N THR A 182 -24.45 -4.31 46.01
CA THR A 182 -24.82 -5.67 46.39
C THR A 182 -26.11 -6.08 45.66
N PRO A 183 -26.42 -7.39 45.59
CA PRO A 183 -27.69 -7.88 45.02
C PRO A 183 -28.94 -7.22 45.64
N ASP A 184 -28.85 -6.81 46.91
CA ASP A 184 -29.93 -6.12 47.64
C ASP A 184 -30.00 -4.60 47.35
N GLY A 185 -29.19 -4.09 46.43
CA GLY A 185 -29.17 -2.68 46.01
C GLY A 185 -28.35 -1.75 46.91
N LEU A 186 -27.69 -2.26 47.94
CA LEU A 186 -26.88 -1.48 48.90
C LEU A 186 -25.50 -1.14 48.31
N VAL A 187 -24.97 0.04 48.64
CA VAL A 187 -23.62 0.45 48.21
C VAL A 187 -22.56 -0.28 49.02
N LEU A 188 -21.61 -0.93 48.34
CA LEU A 188 -20.40 -1.54 48.89
C LEU A 188 -19.17 -0.77 48.38
N PHE A 189 -18.48 -0.11 49.30
CA PHE A 189 -17.20 0.54 49.08
C PHE A 189 -16.06 -0.34 49.60
N GLN A 190 -15.00 -0.47 48.81
CA GLN A 190 -13.77 -1.14 49.22
C GLN A 190 -12.56 -0.29 48.80
N SER A 191 -11.50 -0.28 49.62
CA SER A 191 -10.25 0.39 49.29
C SER A 191 -9.03 -0.40 49.75
N ALA A 192 -8.01 -0.45 48.90
CA ALA A 192 -6.76 -1.19 49.14
C ALA A 192 -5.59 -0.44 48.51
N PRO A 193 -4.41 -0.42 49.16
CA PRO A 193 -3.31 0.42 48.70
C PRO A 193 -2.71 -0.10 47.39
N ILE A 194 -2.33 0.81 46.50
CA ILE A 194 -1.51 0.52 45.31
C ILE A 194 -0.05 0.79 45.65
N ARG A 195 0.85 -0.13 45.33
CA ARG A 195 2.29 0.04 45.54
C ARG A 195 3.03 -0.08 44.22
N LEU A 196 3.73 0.98 43.84
CA LEU A 196 4.63 1.01 42.70
C LEU A 196 6.06 1.06 43.24
N GLU A 197 6.78 -0.05 43.11
CA GLU A 197 8.16 -0.18 43.61
C GLU A 197 9.19 0.41 42.64
N ARG A 198 10.41 0.63 43.15
CA ARG A 198 11.49 1.32 42.44
C ARG A 198 11.65 0.89 40.97
N GLY A 199 11.68 1.88 40.08
CA GLY A 199 12.04 1.71 38.68
C GLY A 199 11.00 0.97 37.82
N CYS A 200 9.79 0.73 38.34
CA CYS A 200 8.72 0.15 37.55
C CYS A 200 8.12 1.16 36.56
N ILE A 201 7.59 0.64 35.44
CA ILE A 201 6.99 1.45 34.37
C ILE A 201 5.52 1.04 34.21
N ILE A 202 4.62 2.01 34.23
CA ILE A 202 3.21 1.84 33.89
C ILE A 202 2.98 2.51 32.53
N GLY A 203 2.66 1.73 31.51
CA GLY A 203 2.40 2.23 30.16
C GLY A 203 1.17 3.13 30.11
N GLY A 204 1.15 4.06 29.14
CA GLY A 204 0.07 5.05 28.99
C GLY A 204 -1.29 4.40 28.76
N GLY A 205 -2.37 5.05 29.21
CA GLY A 205 -3.74 4.53 29.09
C GLY A 205 -4.08 3.29 29.94
N SER A 206 -3.16 2.81 30.76
CA SER A 206 -3.36 1.61 31.59
C SER A 206 -4.26 1.88 32.80
N LEU A 207 -5.03 0.89 33.24
CA LEU A 207 -5.85 0.92 34.46
C LEU A 207 -5.23 0.02 35.53
N ILE A 208 -4.88 0.61 36.68
CA ILE A 208 -4.37 -0.09 37.87
C ILE A 208 -5.42 -0.02 38.97
N GLU A 209 -5.97 -1.17 39.36
CA GLU A 209 -7.01 -1.28 40.39
C GLU A 209 -6.45 -1.40 41.82
N LEU A 210 -7.34 -1.35 42.81
CA LEU A 210 -7.01 -1.41 44.23
C LEU A 210 -6.21 -2.65 44.63
N GLY A 211 -5.24 -2.48 45.53
CA GLY A 211 -4.46 -3.60 46.08
C GLY A 211 -3.35 -4.13 45.17
N VAL A 212 -3.14 -3.53 44.00
CA VAL A 212 -2.07 -3.93 43.06
C VAL A 212 -0.69 -3.56 43.63
N VAL A 213 0.26 -4.49 43.47
CA VAL A 213 1.68 -4.25 43.74
C VAL A 213 2.45 -4.49 42.45
N VAL A 214 3.18 -3.47 42.00
CA VAL A 214 4.08 -3.56 40.85
C VAL A 214 5.51 -3.62 41.34
N GLY A 215 6.12 -4.80 41.21
CA GLY A 215 7.46 -5.09 41.69
C GLY A 215 8.54 -4.22 41.06
N ARG A 216 9.70 -4.16 41.72
CA ARG A 216 10.86 -3.37 41.26
C ARG A 216 11.20 -3.69 39.81
N TYR A 217 11.46 -2.66 39.03
CA TYR A 217 11.88 -2.79 37.63
C TYR A 217 10.89 -3.53 36.71
N SER A 218 9.64 -3.75 37.14
CA SER A 218 8.62 -4.40 36.32
C SER A 218 7.95 -3.42 35.36
N ILE A 219 7.38 -3.93 34.28
CA ILE A 219 6.72 -3.13 33.24
C ILE A 219 5.28 -3.60 33.09
N VAL A 220 4.34 -2.66 33.19
CA VAL A 220 2.97 -2.84 32.72
C VAL A 220 2.89 -2.18 31.34
N GLU A 221 2.60 -2.95 30.30
CA GLU A 221 2.51 -2.44 28.93
C GLU A 221 1.35 -1.44 28.78
N SER A 222 1.44 -0.53 27.80
CA SER A 222 0.41 0.49 27.56
C SER A 222 -0.97 -0.12 27.32
N CYS A 223 -2.02 0.63 27.66
CA CYS A 223 -3.42 0.23 27.53
C CYS A 223 -3.78 -1.08 28.26
N SER A 224 -3.02 -1.45 29.30
CA SER A 224 -3.25 -2.68 30.05
C SER A 224 -4.18 -2.46 31.25
N HIS A 225 -4.92 -3.50 31.65
CA HIS A 225 -5.80 -3.45 32.80
C HIS A 225 -5.33 -4.45 33.88
N VAL A 226 -4.67 -3.94 34.90
CA VAL A 226 -4.18 -4.73 36.04
C VAL A 226 -5.28 -4.81 37.09
N ARG A 227 -5.88 -6.00 37.24
CA ARG A 227 -7.03 -6.25 38.11
C ARG A 227 -6.66 -6.12 39.59
N ALA A 228 -7.68 -5.87 40.42
CA ALA A 228 -7.53 -5.71 41.85
C ALA A 228 -6.71 -6.84 42.50
N PHE A 229 -5.85 -6.47 43.45
CA PHE A 229 -4.98 -7.36 44.23
C PHE A 229 -3.92 -8.15 43.45
N THR A 230 -3.69 -7.82 42.16
CA THR A 230 -2.63 -8.46 41.37
C THR A 230 -1.24 -8.10 41.93
N GLN A 231 -0.41 -9.11 42.12
CA GLN A 231 1.00 -8.97 42.52
C GLN A 231 1.87 -9.23 41.30
N ILE A 232 2.50 -8.18 40.77
CA ILE A 232 3.46 -8.28 39.66
C ILE A 232 4.85 -8.47 40.26
N PRO A 233 5.50 -9.63 40.08
CA PRO A 233 6.85 -9.88 40.58
C PRO A 233 7.89 -8.90 39.99
N PRO A 234 9.02 -8.66 40.70
CA PRO A 234 10.10 -7.80 40.19
C PRO A 234 10.65 -8.26 38.84
N GLY A 235 10.97 -7.29 37.99
CA GLY A 235 11.57 -7.55 36.69
C GLY A 235 10.65 -8.26 35.71
N GLN A 236 9.33 -8.29 35.90
CA GLN A 236 8.41 -8.91 34.94
C GLN A 236 7.71 -7.89 34.04
N VAL A 237 7.38 -8.31 32.83
CA VAL A 237 6.56 -7.54 31.88
C VAL A 237 5.17 -8.15 31.81
N TRP A 238 4.14 -7.35 32.07
CA TRP A 238 2.73 -7.73 32.09
C TRP A 238 1.94 -6.85 31.14
N GLY A 239 0.99 -7.43 30.40
CA GLY A 239 0.23 -6.66 29.42
C GLY A 239 -1.09 -7.29 28.98
N GLY A 240 -2.03 -6.47 28.51
CA GLY A 240 -3.36 -6.87 28.05
C GLY A 240 -4.51 -6.40 28.96
N ASN A 241 -5.75 -6.73 28.59
CA ASN A 241 -6.96 -6.44 29.36
C ASN A 241 -7.80 -7.73 29.53
N PRO A 242 -7.64 -8.46 30.65
CA PRO A 242 -6.79 -8.15 31.80
C PRO A 242 -5.29 -8.39 31.55
N ALA A 243 -4.44 -7.68 32.28
CA ALA A 243 -2.99 -7.78 32.19
C ALA A 243 -2.53 -9.13 32.74
N VAL A 244 -1.76 -9.86 31.93
CA VAL A 244 -1.16 -11.14 32.30
C VAL A 244 0.35 -11.07 32.08
N TYR A 245 1.08 -11.93 32.78
CA TYR A 245 2.51 -12.11 32.56
C TYR A 245 2.81 -12.39 31.08
N ARG A 246 3.79 -11.67 30.52
CA ARG A 246 4.25 -11.82 29.15
C ARG A 246 5.65 -12.44 29.07
N ARG A 247 6.58 -11.92 29.89
CA ARG A 247 8.00 -12.29 29.89
C ARG A 247 8.73 -11.69 31.10
N ASP A 248 9.92 -12.20 31.42
CA ASP A 248 10.85 -11.52 32.31
C ASP A 248 11.58 -10.40 31.55
N ARG A 249 11.96 -9.34 32.25
CA ARG A 249 12.67 -8.16 31.72
C ARG A 249 14.08 -8.54 31.26
N GLU A 250 14.67 -9.56 31.89
CA GLU A 250 16.00 -10.09 31.56
C GLU A 250 15.98 -11.07 30.38
N ASP A 251 14.81 -11.61 30.00
CA ASP A 251 14.63 -12.50 28.81
C ASP A 251 14.70 -11.73 27.47
N MET A 252 15.21 -10.51 27.48
CA MET A 252 15.77 -9.94 26.28
C MET A 252 16.99 -10.79 25.89
N PRO A 253 16.99 -11.51 24.75
CA PRO A 253 18.24 -12.05 24.26
C PRO A 253 19.23 -10.88 24.20
N ALA A 254 20.43 -11.10 24.75
CA ALA A 254 21.53 -10.15 24.62
C ALA A 254 21.52 -9.67 23.17
N ALA A 255 21.44 -8.35 23.00
CA ALA A 255 21.44 -7.73 21.69
C ALA A 255 22.54 -8.40 20.87
N ARG A 256 22.21 -8.88 19.67
CA ARG A 256 23.27 -9.18 18.71
C ARG A 256 24.15 -7.94 18.70
N PRO A 257 25.47 -8.07 18.86
CA PRO A 257 26.33 -6.93 18.58
C PRO A 257 25.94 -6.46 17.17
N PRO A 258 25.74 -5.14 16.96
CA PRO A 258 25.46 -4.63 15.64
C PRO A 258 26.51 -5.23 14.71
N VAL A 259 26.07 -5.84 13.60
CA VAL A 259 27.01 -6.23 12.55
C VAL A 259 27.63 -4.91 12.10
N GLU A 260 28.84 -4.65 12.57
CA GLU A 260 29.61 -3.47 12.22
C GLU A 260 29.90 -3.55 10.73
N ALA A 261 29.03 -2.92 9.96
CA ALA A 261 29.17 -2.71 8.54
C ALA A 261 29.57 -1.25 8.28
N PRO A 262 30.30 -0.99 7.19
CA PRO A 262 31.23 0.12 7.25
C PRO A 262 30.74 1.47 6.60
N ALA A 263 31.12 2.65 7.13
CA ALA A 263 30.71 4.07 6.86
C ALA A 263 30.64 4.58 5.42
N ALA A 264 29.86 5.66 5.31
CA ALA A 264 30.27 6.87 4.63
C ALA A 264 29.96 8.10 5.52
N VAL A 265 30.70 9.20 5.38
CA VAL A 265 30.25 10.52 5.85
C VAL A 265 29.44 11.11 4.70
N MET A 266 28.12 11.22 4.88
CA MET A 266 27.25 11.90 3.91
C MET A 266 27.64 13.38 3.79
N ALA A 267 27.65 13.91 2.57
CA ALA A 267 27.82 15.35 2.39
C ALA A 267 26.62 16.09 3.02
N PRO A 268 26.80 17.27 3.66
CA PRO A 268 25.71 17.99 4.32
C PRO A 268 24.48 18.20 3.42
N GLN A 269 24.70 18.52 2.14
CA GLN A 269 23.63 18.68 1.15
C GLN A 269 22.83 17.39 0.93
N GLU A 270 23.51 16.25 0.95
CA GLU A 270 22.91 14.92 0.74
C GLU A 270 21.97 14.54 1.89
N THR A 271 22.35 14.89 3.12
CA THR A 271 21.54 14.68 4.32
C THR A 271 20.28 15.54 4.31
N LEU A 272 20.40 16.81 3.89
CA LEU A 272 19.25 17.72 3.76
C LEU A 272 18.25 17.18 2.73
N SER A 273 18.71 16.78 1.55
CA SER A 273 17.85 16.19 0.52
C SER A 273 17.21 14.87 0.98
N LEU A 274 17.90 14.04 1.76
CA LEU A 274 17.34 12.81 2.32
C LEU A 274 16.19 13.11 3.29
N ILE A 275 16.40 14.03 4.24
CA ILE A 275 15.39 14.42 5.22
C ILE A 275 14.18 15.06 4.52
N ALA A 276 14.43 16.00 3.60
CA ALA A 276 13.36 16.64 2.84
C ALA A 276 12.50 15.61 2.10
N ARG A 277 13.12 14.65 1.40
CA ARG A 277 12.41 13.59 0.67
C ARG A 277 11.65 12.65 1.61
N ALA A 278 12.27 12.19 2.69
CA ALA A 278 11.64 11.30 3.65
C ALA A 278 10.41 11.91 4.33
N LEU A 279 10.42 13.24 4.51
CA LEU A 279 9.31 14.00 5.11
C LEU A 279 8.33 14.56 4.07
N GLY A 280 8.58 14.39 2.77
CA GLY A 280 7.76 14.98 1.70
C GLY A 280 7.82 16.51 1.63
N LEU A 281 8.90 17.12 2.12
CA LEU A 281 9.12 18.56 2.14
C LEU A 281 9.94 19.03 0.90
N PRO A 282 9.74 20.28 0.43
CA PRO A 282 10.64 20.88 -0.56
C PRO A 282 12.08 20.95 -0.03
N GLU A 283 13.06 20.52 -0.83
CA GLU A 283 14.47 20.45 -0.40
C GLU A 283 15.00 21.82 0.08
N GLU A 284 14.54 22.91 -0.53
CA GLU A 284 14.92 24.29 -0.19
C GLU A 284 14.52 24.71 1.23
N LYS A 285 13.54 24.03 1.84
CA LYS A 285 13.04 24.37 3.18
C LYS A 285 13.88 23.75 4.30
N VAL A 286 14.56 22.64 4.04
CA VAL A 286 15.32 21.92 5.07
C VAL A 286 16.74 22.46 5.11
N THR A 287 17.13 23.01 6.26
CA THR A 287 18.44 23.64 6.48
C THR A 287 19.24 22.86 7.52
N ALA A 288 20.55 23.10 7.62
CA ALA A 288 21.40 22.44 8.62
C ALA A 288 20.97 22.67 10.08
N ALA A 289 20.21 23.74 10.35
CA ALA A 289 19.67 24.06 11.67
C ALA A 289 18.27 23.49 11.93
N SER A 290 17.65 22.86 10.93
CA SER A 290 16.27 22.36 11.03
C SER A 290 16.12 21.23 12.06
N THR A 291 15.00 21.27 12.77
CA THR A 291 14.60 20.34 13.82
C THR A 291 13.15 19.90 13.66
N SER A 292 12.74 18.89 14.42
CA SER A 292 11.35 18.41 14.43
C SER A 292 10.32 19.45 14.90
N LYS A 293 10.77 20.57 15.48
CA LYS A 293 9.88 21.68 15.87
C LYS A 293 9.49 22.56 14.69
N ASP A 294 10.26 22.53 13.60
CA ASP A 294 10.08 23.40 12.45
C ASP A 294 9.05 22.83 11.46
N PHE A 295 8.82 21.51 11.48
CA PHE A 295 7.98 20.80 10.53
C PHE A 295 7.05 19.79 11.24
N PRO A 296 5.72 19.92 11.11
CA PRO A 296 4.77 18.94 11.64
C PRO A 296 4.98 17.52 11.10
N GLU A 297 5.46 17.41 9.86
CA GLU A 297 5.76 16.14 9.20
C GLU A 297 6.93 15.39 9.85
N TRP A 298 7.75 16.08 10.65
CA TRP A 298 8.89 15.51 11.39
C TRP A 298 8.47 15.02 12.79
N ASP A 299 7.33 14.35 12.86
CA ASP A 299 6.85 13.65 14.05
C ASP A 299 7.53 12.27 14.21
N SER A 300 7.01 11.41 15.08
CA SER A 300 7.56 10.06 15.29
C SER A 300 7.52 9.20 14.01
N LEU A 301 6.51 9.37 13.15
CA LEU A 301 6.43 8.66 11.87
C LEU A 301 7.45 9.23 10.88
N GLY A 302 7.62 10.56 10.85
CA GLY A 302 8.67 11.22 10.08
C GLY A 302 10.07 10.75 10.45
N MET A 303 10.36 10.57 11.74
CA MET A 303 11.63 10.01 12.22
C MET A 303 11.86 8.58 11.73
N MET A 304 10.81 7.76 11.69
CA MET A 304 10.88 6.40 11.13
C MET A 304 11.09 6.41 9.62
N SER A 305 10.45 7.32 8.89
CA SER A 305 10.69 7.50 7.44
C SER A 305 12.12 7.92 7.16
N ILE A 306 12.71 8.80 7.98
CA ILE A 306 14.13 9.17 7.88
C ILE A 306 15.02 7.96 8.15
N ALA A 307 14.75 7.18 9.19
CA ALA A 307 15.51 5.95 9.49
C ALA A 307 15.43 4.92 8.35
N ALA A 308 14.25 4.76 7.73
CA ALA A 308 14.06 3.90 6.57
C ALA A 308 14.86 4.39 5.36
N ALA A 309 14.86 5.69 5.08
CA ALA A 309 15.65 6.28 4.00
C ALA A 309 17.16 6.11 4.23
N LEU A 310 17.63 6.24 5.48
CA LEU A 310 19.02 5.92 5.85
C LEU A 310 19.36 4.45 5.61
N HIS A 311 18.43 3.54 5.92
CA HIS A 311 18.59 2.12 5.64
C HIS A 311 18.64 1.85 4.13
N SER A 312 17.70 2.38 3.36
CA SER A 312 17.66 2.21 1.90
C SER A 312 18.93 2.67 1.22
N ARG A 313 19.48 3.81 1.66
CA ARG A 313 20.61 4.46 1.00
C ARG A 313 21.97 3.98 1.49
N HIS A 314 22.09 3.67 2.78
CA HIS A 314 23.37 3.38 3.43
C HIS A 314 23.42 2.03 4.16
N GLY A 315 22.32 1.26 4.13
CA GLY A 315 22.22 0.00 4.88
C GLY A 315 22.18 0.19 6.40
N VAL A 316 22.04 1.43 6.89
CA VAL A 316 22.09 1.74 8.33
C VAL A 316 20.88 1.15 9.03
N GLN A 317 21.12 0.41 10.11
CA GLN A 317 20.08 -0.06 11.03
C GLN A 317 20.22 0.67 12.36
N LEU A 318 19.15 1.33 12.80
CA LEU A 318 19.11 2.07 14.06
C LEU A 318 18.22 1.34 15.05
N GLU A 319 18.67 1.29 16.30
CA GLU A 319 17.86 0.86 17.44
C GLU A 319 16.70 1.82 17.68
N ALA A 320 15.60 1.33 18.28
CA ALA A 320 14.37 2.09 18.49
C ALA A 320 14.63 3.45 19.18
N GLU A 321 15.45 3.50 20.25
CA GLU A 321 15.73 4.75 20.95
C GLU A 321 16.47 5.76 20.06
N ARG A 322 17.30 5.28 19.13
CA ARG A 322 18.04 6.12 18.19
C ARG A 322 17.14 6.62 17.06
N VAL A 323 16.17 5.82 16.60
CA VAL A 323 15.16 6.25 15.62
C VAL A 323 14.41 7.47 16.18
N PHE A 324 13.90 7.40 17.41
CA PHE A 324 13.18 8.51 18.03
C PHE A 324 14.06 9.67 18.50
N ALA A 325 15.39 9.53 18.38
CA ALA A 325 16.35 10.61 18.60
C ALA A 325 16.67 11.40 17.32
N LEU A 326 16.17 10.98 16.14
CA LEU A 326 16.38 11.67 14.85
C LEU A 326 15.53 12.95 14.73
N ASN A 327 15.58 13.83 15.72
CA ASN A 327 14.75 15.02 15.84
C ASN A 327 15.39 16.32 15.31
N SER A 328 16.55 16.22 14.68
CA SER A 328 17.25 17.34 14.07
C SER A 328 18.19 16.89 12.97
N VAL A 329 18.54 17.80 12.06
CA VAL A 329 19.53 17.50 11.00
C VAL A 329 20.87 17.11 11.63
N ALA A 330 21.25 17.77 12.73
CA ALA A 330 22.45 17.41 13.49
C ALA A 330 22.39 15.97 14.04
N ALA A 331 21.25 15.55 14.61
CA ALA A 331 21.07 14.18 15.11
C ALA A 331 21.13 13.14 13.97
N VAL A 332 20.59 13.46 12.78
CA VAL A 332 20.70 12.61 11.59
C VAL A 332 22.15 12.51 11.11
N ILE A 333 22.87 13.64 11.04
CA ILE A 333 24.30 13.66 10.69
C ILE A 333 25.11 12.85 11.71
N GLU A 334 24.82 12.98 13.00
CA GLU A 334 25.50 12.24 14.07
C GLU A 334 25.23 10.73 13.96
N ALA A 335 23.99 10.33 13.68
CA ALA A 335 23.62 8.94 13.49
C ALA A 335 24.38 8.30 12.31
N VAL A 336 24.66 9.08 11.25
CA VAL A 336 25.44 8.64 10.08
C VAL A 336 26.95 8.67 10.35
N GLY A 337 27.46 9.72 11.00
CA GLY A 337 28.89 9.99 11.16
C GLY A 337 29.64 9.05 12.12
N ARG A 338 28.94 8.27 12.95
CA ARG A 338 29.54 7.31 13.90
C ARG A 338 29.85 5.92 13.32
N MET A 339 29.64 5.67 12.03
CA MET A 339 29.90 4.37 11.39
C MET A 339 31.21 4.43 10.56
N GLN A 340 31.92 3.32 10.25
CA GLN A 340 33.35 3.27 9.74
C GLN A 340 33.58 2.66 8.33
N LYS A 341 34.03 3.37 7.28
CA LYS A 341 34.09 3.15 5.78
C LYS A 341 33.73 1.83 5.01
N ARG A 342 32.60 1.67 4.29
CA ARG A 342 32.44 0.68 3.18
C ARG A 342 32.86 1.38 1.88
N GLU A 343 34.08 1.11 1.44
CA GLU A 343 34.36 1.21 0.01
C GLU A 343 33.54 0.12 -0.68
N ALA A 344 32.30 0.44 -1.03
CA ALA A 344 31.69 -0.23 -2.17
C ALA A 344 32.55 0.20 -3.36
N GLU A 345 33.29 -0.74 -3.95
CA GLU A 345 33.66 -0.64 -5.35
C GLU A 345 32.40 -0.17 -6.08
N ARG A 346 32.38 1.07 -6.55
CA ARG A 346 31.26 1.55 -7.35
C ARG A 346 31.25 0.63 -8.57
N PRO A 347 30.23 -0.21 -8.79
CA PRO A 347 30.00 -0.65 -10.14
C PRO A 347 29.63 0.64 -10.86
N VAL A 348 30.49 1.08 -11.78
CA VAL A 348 30.08 2.03 -12.80
C VAL A 348 29.04 1.27 -13.62
N ALA A 349 27.79 1.34 -13.18
CA ALA A 349 26.67 0.88 -13.96
C ALA A 349 26.08 2.13 -14.59
N GLU A 350 26.53 2.41 -15.82
CA GLU A 350 25.71 3.09 -16.83
C GLU A 350 24.28 2.59 -16.69
N VAL A 351 23.31 3.51 -16.81
CA VAL A 351 21.87 3.27 -16.67
C VAL A 351 21.49 1.85 -17.09
N VAL A 352 21.41 0.95 -16.11
CA VAL A 352 21.00 -0.42 -16.31
C VAL A 352 19.54 -0.34 -16.73
N ASP A 353 19.17 -1.01 -17.82
CA ASP A 353 17.76 -1.20 -18.19
C ASP A 353 16.98 -1.57 -16.91
N ALA A 354 16.00 -0.75 -16.53
CA ALA A 354 15.28 -0.89 -15.27
C ALA A 354 14.64 -2.27 -15.13
N GLU A 355 14.33 -2.93 -16.26
CA GLU A 355 13.80 -4.30 -16.29
C GLU A 355 14.78 -5.34 -15.75
N LEU A 356 16.07 -5.03 -15.68
CA LEU A 356 17.14 -5.92 -15.17
C LEU A 356 17.46 -5.69 -13.69
N LEU A 357 16.95 -4.63 -13.05
CA LEU A 357 17.14 -4.37 -11.62
C LEU A 357 16.80 -5.57 -10.72
N PRO A 358 15.74 -6.36 -10.98
CA PRO A 358 15.41 -7.54 -10.17
C PRO A 358 16.46 -8.65 -10.18
N LEU A 359 17.41 -8.64 -11.12
CA LEU A 359 18.49 -9.62 -11.20
C LEU A 359 19.62 -9.32 -10.20
N GLN A 360 19.72 -8.06 -9.78
CA GLN A 360 20.72 -7.58 -8.83
C GLN A 360 20.33 -7.93 -7.40
N ASN A 361 21.28 -7.79 -6.47
CA ASN A 361 20.95 -7.80 -5.05
C ASN A 361 20.03 -6.60 -4.75
N LEU A 362 18.81 -6.87 -4.26
CA LEU A 362 17.80 -5.82 -4.08
C LEU A 362 18.22 -4.72 -3.11
N ALA A 363 19.03 -5.04 -2.09
CA ALA A 363 19.53 -4.03 -1.14
C ALA A 363 20.57 -3.11 -1.82
N GLU A 364 21.48 -3.69 -2.60
CA GLU A 364 22.50 -2.94 -3.34
C GLU A 364 21.87 -2.10 -4.46
N ALA A 365 20.89 -2.66 -5.18
CA ALA A 365 20.12 -1.94 -6.18
C ALA A 365 19.35 -0.77 -5.57
N THR A 366 18.73 -0.96 -4.39
CA THR A 366 18.04 0.13 -3.68
C THR A 366 19.00 1.23 -3.25
N ALA A 367 20.18 0.87 -2.72
CA ALA A 367 21.21 1.84 -2.35
C ALA A 367 21.72 2.62 -3.56
N TRP A 368 21.93 1.96 -4.71
CA TRP A 368 22.29 2.60 -5.97
C TRP A 368 21.21 3.57 -6.46
N LEU A 369 19.94 3.15 -6.46
CA LEU A 369 18.80 4.00 -6.82
C LEU A 369 18.69 5.23 -5.92
N ALA A 370 18.93 5.07 -4.62
CA ALA A 370 18.92 6.16 -3.65
C ALA A 370 20.07 7.17 -3.87
N ALA A 371 21.22 6.68 -4.32
CA ALA A 371 22.43 7.47 -4.60
C ALA A 371 22.44 8.19 -5.95
N ALA A 372 21.56 7.81 -6.89
CA ALA A 372 21.44 8.42 -8.23
C ALA A 372 20.15 9.27 -8.43
N PRO A 373 19.92 10.34 -7.63
CA PRO A 373 18.73 11.16 -7.74
C PRO A 373 18.80 12.06 -8.99
N GLY A 374 18.32 11.57 -10.13
CA GLY A 374 18.16 12.43 -11.32
C GLY A 374 18.20 11.73 -12.68
N ALA A 375 18.55 10.45 -12.75
CA ALA A 375 18.78 9.79 -14.05
C ALA A 375 17.51 9.49 -14.87
N VAL A 376 16.32 9.44 -14.24
CA VAL A 376 15.08 9.04 -14.91
C VAL A 376 13.96 10.04 -14.64
N THR A 377 13.55 10.78 -15.67
CA THR A 377 12.36 11.64 -15.62
C THR A 377 11.11 10.76 -15.66
N ALA A 378 10.21 10.92 -14.68
CA ALA A 378 8.96 10.16 -14.66
C ALA A 378 8.05 10.57 -15.81
N ALA A 379 7.59 9.60 -16.59
CA ALA A 379 6.67 9.80 -17.71
C ALA A 379 5.20 9.61 -17.30
N ARG A 380 4.95 9.00 -16.14
CA ARG A 380 3.62 8.66 -15.62
C ARG A 380 3.54 8.91 -14.13
N THR A 381 2.40 9.40 -13.66
CA THR A 381 2.13 9.56 -12.23
C THR A 381 0.99 8.63 -11.81
N VAL A 382 1.13 7.95 -10.68
CA VAL A 382 0.13 7.03 -10.13
C VAL A 382 -0.15 7.35 -8.67
N GLN A 383 -1.43 7.31 -8.28
CA GLN A 383 -1.84 7.49 -6.88
C GLN A 383 -1.86 6.12 -6.20
N VAL A 384 -0.98 5.93 -5.22
CA VAL A 384 -0.91 4.72 -4.40
C VAL A 384 -1.49 5.02 -3.02
N ARG A 385 -2.55 4.31 -2.65
CA ARG A 385 -3.28 4.53 -1.39
C ARG A 385 -3.18 3.31 -0.52
N ILE A 386 -2.65 3.47 0.69
CA ILE A 386 -2.29 2.36 1.57
C ILE A 386 -3.07 2.48 2.88
N SER A 387 -3.75 1.41 3.27
CA SER A 387 -4.35 1.27 4.60
C SER A 387 -3.74 0.05 5.28
N ALA A 388 -3.36 0.18 6.56
CA ALA A 388 -2.63 -0.87 7.26
C ALA A 388 -3.08 -1.02 8.72
N THR A 389 -2.92 -2.23 9.27
CA THR A 389 -3.14 -2.52 10.70
C THR A 389 -1.92 -2.20 11.58
N PHE A 390 -0.79 -1.88 10.95
CA PHE A 390 0.48 -1.52 11.57
C PHE A 390 1.07 -0.27 10.90
N VAL A 391 2.15 0.30 11.45
CA VAL A 391 2.84 1.45 10.84
C VAL A 391 3.52 1.02 9.54
N ALA A 392 3.06 1.55 8.40
CA ALA A 392 3.49 1.15 7.06
C ALA A 392 4.39 2.19 6.36
N GLN A 393 4.44 3.42 6.88
CA GLN A 393 5.16 4.58 6.33
C GLN A 393 6.62 4.29 5.93
N PRO A 394 7.41 3.49 6.69
CA PRO A 394 8.77 3.14 6.32
C PRO A 394 8.94 2.48 4.93
N LEU A 395 7.90 1.87 4.36
CA LEU A 395 7.97 1.24 3.03
C LEU A 395 8.01 2.25 1.87
N GLU A 396 7.59 3.50 2.12
CA GLU A 396 7.35 4.50 1.08
C GLU A 396 8.60 4.82 0.26
N ASP A 397 9.76 4.91 0.93
CA ASP A 397 11.02 5.27 0.31
C ASP A 397 11.43 4.25 -0.77
N ALA A 398 11.47 2.97 -0.41
CA ALA A 398 11.77 1.90 -1.35
C ALA A 398 10.75 1.82 -2.50
N LEU A 399 9.46 1.97 -2.21
CA LEU A 399 8.41 2.02 -3.23
C LEU A 399 8.68 3.14 -4.26
N ARG A 400 8.93 4.37 -3.79
CA ARG A 400 9.18 5.52 -4.68
C ARG A 400 10.45 5.37 -5.49
N LEU A 401 11.54 4.91 -4.87
CA LEU A 401 12.82 4.69 -5.54
C LEU A 401 12.68 3.71 -6.70
N TRP A 402 12.04 2.57 -6.45
CA TRP A 402 11.88 1.52 -7.44
C TRP A 402 10.89 1.90 -8.53
N THR A 403 9.72 2.50 -8.22
CA THR A 403 8.79 2.92 -9.28
C THR A 403 9.38 3.99 -10.18
N ARG A 404 10.17 4.91 -9.60
CA ARG A 404 10.86 5.95 -10.38
C ARG A 404 11.87 5.37 -11.35
N ALA A 405 12.55 4.28 -11.00
CA ALA A 405 13.45 3.57 -11.90
C ALA A 405 12.75 3.11 -13.19
N PHE A 406 11.47 2.74 -13.09
CA PHE A 406 10.62 2.39 -14.23
C PHE A 406 9.94 3.60 -14.90
N GLY A 407 10.34 4.83 -14.57
CA GLY A 407 9.72 6.05 -15.09
C GLY A 407 8.33 6.36 -14.53
N ILE A 408 7.98 5.80 -13.36
CA ILE A 408 6.69 5.98 -12.69
C ILE A 408 6.86 6.80 -11.41
N GLU A 409 6.20 7.95 -11.35
CA GLU A 409 6.07 8.76 -10.15
C GLU A 409 4.89 8.27 -9.30
N SER A 410 5.20 7.60 -8.19
CA SER A 410 4.19 7.17 -7.22
C SER A 410 3.92 8.26 -6.21
N VAL A 411 2.69 8.75 -6.15
CA VAL A 411 2.20 9.63 -5.08
C VAL A 411 1.54 8.75 -4.03
N VAL A 412 2.24 8.52 -2.92
CA VAL A 412 1.81 7.61 -1.86
C VAL A 412 1.01 8.39 -0.80
N ARG A 413 -0.12 7.82 -0.38
CA ARG A 413 -0.96 8.34 0.70
C ARG A 413 -1.35 7.21 1.65
N PHE A 414 -1.12 7.40 2.93
CA PHE A 414 -1.50 6.45 3.97
C PHE A 414 -2.83 6.86 4.61
N ALA A 415 -3.66 5.87 4.91
CA ALA A 415 -4.80 6.03 5.80
C ALA A 415 -4.34 6.06 7.26
N ASP A 416 -5.24 6.46 8.14
CA ASP A 416 -4.99 6.45 9.58
C ASP A 416 -4.76 5.03 10.11
N PHE A 417 -3.95 4.95 11.16
CA PHE A 417 -3.53 3.70 11.78
C PHE A 417 -4.72 2.82 12.19
N ASN A 418 -4.70 1.55 11.76
CA ASN A 418 -5.69 0.53 12.09
C ASN A 418 -7.15 0.90 11.78
N GLN A 419 -7.38 1.67 10.71
CA GLN A 419 -8.72 2.04 10.24
C GLN A 419 -9.09 1.37 8.91
N VAL A 420 -8.70 0.12 8.71
CA VAL A 420 -8.85 -0.57 7.41
C VAL A 420 -10.31 -0.64 6.95
N ALA A 421 -11.21 -1.16 7.79
CA ALA A 421 -12.63 -1.29 7.44
C ALA A 421 -13.30 0.07 7.19
N GLN A 422 -13.01 1.05 8.04
CA GLN A 422 -13.54 2.41 7.92
C GLN A 422 -13.05 3.06 6.62
N THR A 423 -11.77 2.95 6.30
CA THR A 423 -11.17 3.52 5.08
C THR A 423 -11.80 2.94 3.82
N LEU A 424 -12.07 1.62 3.80
CA LEU A 424 -12.70 0.93 2.67
C LEU A 424 -14.18 1.33 2.48
N LEU A 425 -14.89 1.61 3.57
CA LEU A 425 -16.33 1.89 3.53
C LEU A 425 -16.68 3.39 3.43
N SER A 426 -15.81 4.27 3.91
CA SER A 426 -16.07 5.71 4.03
C SER A 426 -16.31 6.39 2.68
N PRO A 427 -17.52 6.93 2.42
CA PRO A 427 -17.81 7.73 1.24
C PRO A 427 -16.99 9.02 1.24
N GLY A 428 -16.41 9.39 0.09
CA GLY A 428 -15.48 10.52 -0.05
C GLY A 428 -14.15 10.36 0.70
N GLY A 429 -13.90 9.19 1.30
CA GLY A 429 -12.65 8.88 1.99
C GLY A 429 -11.48 8.67 1.04
N LEU A 430 -10.31 8.35 1.59
CA LEU A 430 -9.06 8.16 0.81
C LEU A 430 -9.28 7.20 -0.37
N PHE A 431 -10.01 6.10 -0.17
CA PHE A 431 -10.22 5.03 -1.15
C PHE A 431 -11.44 5.27 -2.07
N ASP A 432 -12.28 6.28 -1.82
CA ASP A 432 -13.52 6.53 -2.59
C ASP A 432 -13.36 7.60 -3.69
N GLN A 433 -12.14 8.14 -3.87
CA GLN A 433 -11.89 9.17 -4.87
C GLN A 433 -11.96 8.61 -6.31
N PRO A 434 -12.59 9.33 -7.27
CA PRO A 434 -12.96 8.82 -8.60
C PRO A 434 -11.80 8.57 -9.57
N ALA A 435 -10.54 8.82 -9.18
CA ALA A 435 -9.37 8.56 -10.02
C ALA A 435 -8.99 7.08 -9.98
N ALA A 436 -8.64 6.50 -11.14
CA ALA A 436 -8.07 5.15 -11.26
C ALA A 436 -6.80 5.05 -10.40
N GLY A 437 -6.95 4.57 -9.17
CA GLY A 437 -5.90 4.51 -8.16
C GLY A 437 -5.42 3.08 -7.94
N PHE A 438 -4.23 2.95 -7.35
CA PHE A 438 -3.69 1.68 -6.91
C PHE A 438 -3.92 1.56 -5.39
N HIS A 439 -4.88 0.73 -4.98
CA HIS A 439 -5.30 0.64 -3.58
C HIS A 439 -4.67 -0.59 -2.92
N VAL A 440 -4.10 -0.40 -1.73
CA VAL A 440 -3.35 -1.42 -1.01
C VAL A 440 -3.88 -1.52 0.42
N VAL A 441 -4.21 -2.74 0.85
CA VAL A 441 -4.55 -3.07 2.23
C VAL A 441 -3.48 -4.00 2.79
N LEU A 442 -2.77 -3.53 3.81
CA LEU A 442 -1.74 -4.27 4.52
C LEU A 442 -2.28 -4.68 5.89
N ALA A 443 -3.00 -5.79 5.94
CA ALA A 443 -3.64 -6.26 7.16
C ALA A 443 -2.99 -7.53 7.68
N ARG A 444 -2.81 -7.60 9.01
CA ARG A 444 -2.54 -8.85 9.73
C ARG A 444 -3.82 -9.25 10.46
N PRO A 445 -4.40 -10.43 10.19
CA PRO A 445 -5.69 -10.80 10.78
C PRO A 445 -5.64 -10.91 12.31
N GLU A 446 -4.47 -11.22 12.90
CA GLU A 446 -4.27 -11.23 14.34
C GLU A 446 -4.24 -9.84 15.00
N ASP A 447 -4.11 -8.76 14.24
CA ASP A 447 -4.20 -7.38 14.77
C ASP A 447 -5.64 -6.98 15.09
N PHE A 448 -6.63 -7.74 14.58
CA PHE A 448 -8.03 -7.39 14.74
C PHE A 448 -8.54 -7.82 16.13
N PRO A 449 -9.00 -6.86 16.96
CA PRO A 449 -9.59 -7.17 18.25
C PRO A 449 -10.89 -7.97 18.02
N GLY A 450 -10.96 -9.18 18.55
CA GLY A 450 -12.08 -10.11 18.29
C GLY A 450 -11.76 -11.24 17.29
N GLY A 451 -10.53 -11.29 16.76
CA GLY A 451 -10.06 -12.39 15.92
C GLY A 451 -10.88 -12.53 14.64
N LYS A 452 -11.49 -13.70 14.43
CA LYS A 452 -12.19 -14.05 13.20
C LYS A 452 -13.38 -13.15 12.88
N GLU A 453 -14.19 -12.76 13.88
CA GLU A 453 -15.40 -11.94 13.67
C GLU A 453 -15.05 -10.57 13.08
N GLN A 454 -14.03 -9.92 13.63
CA GLN A 454 -13.58 -8.62 13.14
C GLN A 454 -12.86 -8.74 11.79
N ALA A 455 -12.13 -9.83 11.56
CA ALA A 455 -11.56 -10.14 10.24
C ALA A 455 -12.67 -10.35 9.18
N GLU A 456 -13.80 -10.97 9.53
CA GLU A 456 -14.97 -11.09 8.65
C GLU A 456 -15.56 -9.73 8.28
N ALA A 457 -15.65 -8.80 9.23
CA ALA A 457 -16.10 -7.43 8.96
C ALA A 457 -15.17 -6.70 7.96
N VAL A 458 -13.86 -6.87 8.09
CA VAL A 458 -12.89 -6.30 7.15
C VAL A 458 -13.00 -6.96 5.77
N LEU A 459 -13.16 -8.28 5.69
CA LEU A 459 -13.40 -8.98 4.43
C LEU A 459 -14.69 -8.51 3.75
N SER A 460 -15.75 -8.26 4.51
CA SER A 460 -16.99 -7.67 4.00
C SER A 460 -16.74 -6.29 3.41
N ALA A 461 -15.94 -5.45 4.09
CA ALA A 461 -15.54 -4.14 3.57
C ALA A 461 -14.70 -4.24 2.29
N VAL A 462 -13.77 -5.20 2.22
CA VAL A 462 -12.99 -5.51 1.01
C VAL A 462 -13.90 -5.91 -0.14
N ARG A 463 -14.87 -6.81 0.08
CA ARG A 463 -15.86 -7.22 -0.93
C ARG A 463 -16.70 -6.04 -1.42
N ALA A 464 -17.22 -5.23 -0.50
CA ALA A 464 -18.02 -4.06 -0.83
C ALA A 464 -17.23 -3.04 -1.65
N HIS A 465 -15.97 -2.78 -1.26
CA HIS A 465 -15.09 -1.87 -1.99
C HIS A 465 -14.76 -2.41 -3.39
N ALA A 466 -14.36 -3.68 -3.50
CA ALA A 466 -14.04 -4.33 -4.78
C ALA A 466 -15.24 -4.36 -5.74
N ALA A 467 -16.46 -4.53 -5.23
CA ALA A 467 -17.67 -4.48 -6.05
C ALA A 467 -18.03 -3.06 -6.52
N ARG A 468 -17.71 -2.03 -5.72
CA ARG A 468 -18.03 -0.63 -6.01
C ARG A 468 -17.01 0.05 -6.92
N THR A 469 -15.72 -0.32 -6.81
CA THR A 469 -14.63 0.34 -7.55
C THR A 469 -14.19 -0.45 -8.77
N LYS A 470 -13.67 0.25 -9.79
CA LYS A 470 -12.93 -0.34 -10.91
C LYS A 470 -11.40 -0.27 -10.72
N SER A 471 -10.96 0.24 -9.58
CA SER A 471 -9.54 0.34 -9.21
C SER A 471 -8.97 -1.01 -8.83
N VAL A 472 -7.65 -1.19 -8.97
CA VAL A 472 -6.97 -2.39 -8.49
C VAL A 472 -6.93 -2.35 -6.96
N LEU A 473 -7.45 -3.40 -6.32
CA LEU A 473 -7.32 -3.61 -4.89
C LEU A 473 -6.35 -4.76 -4.60
N LEU A 474 -5.22 -4.41 -4.01
CA LEU A 474 -4.25 -5.35 -3.48
C LEU A 474 -4.50 -5.55 -1.98
N VAL A 475 -4.59 -6.79 -1.52
CA VAL A 475 -4.68 -7.11 -0.09
C VAL A 475 -3.53 -8.04 0.26
N ALA A 476 -2.71 -7.68 1.24
CA ALA A 476 -1.55 -8.46 1.63
C ALA A 476 -1.91 -9.59 2.59
N ASP A 477 -1.12 -10.65 2.51
CA ASP A 477 -1.07 -11.75 3.47
C ASP A 477 0.29 -11.73 4.17
N LEU A 478 0.41 -10.81 5.15
CA LEU A 478 1.64 -10.55 5.89
C LEU A 478 1.83 -11.59 6.98
N PRO A 479 3.05 -12.15 7.21
CA PRO A 479 3.33 -13.12 8.28
C PRO A 479 3.22 -12.50 9.69
N PRO A 480 3.13 -13.33 10.75
CA PRO A 480 2.99 -12.83 12.10
C PRO A 480 4.27 -12.17 12.58
N ALA A 481 4.14 -11.05 13.29
CA ALA A 481 5.29 -10.27 13.75
C ALA A 481 5.86 -10.72 15.11
N LEU A 482 5.06 -11.42 15.91
CA LEU A 482 5.41 -11.79 17.28
C LEU A 482 5.82 -13.26 17.36
N ARG A 483 6.99 -13.52 17.95
CA ARG A 483 7.47 -14.88 18.28
C ARG A 483 6.56 -15.63 19.27
N GLY A 484 5.68 -14.95 19.99
CA GLY A 484 4.90 -15.52 21.10
C GLY A 484 3.43 -15.83 20.83
N GLY A 485 2.96 -15.64 19.59
CA GLY A 485 1.55 -15.82 19.21
C GLY A 485 1.30 -16.89 18.15
N GLY A 486 2.34 -17.62 17.71
CA GLY A 486 2.21 -18.72 16.77
C GLY A 486 1.57 -19.96 17.40
N GLY A 487 0.32 -19.84 17.83
CA GLY A 487 -0.53 -20.99 18.14
C GLY A 487 -1.25 -21.46 16.88
N ALA A 488 -1.69 -22.72 16.88
CA ALA A 488 -2.47 -23.31 15.79
C ALA A 488 -3.67 -22.43 15.36
N GLU A 489 -4.24 -21.65 16.30
CA GLU A 489 -5.38 -20.76 16.07
C GLU A 489 -5.04 -19.53 15.21
N VAL A 490 -3.83 -18.96 15.34
CA VAL A 490 -3.38 -17.83 14.50
C VAL A 490 -3.07 -18.31 13.09
N ASP A 491 -2.44 -19.48 12.95
CA ASP A 491 -2.20 -20.11 11.65
C ASP A 491 -3.51 -20.51 10.95
N GLU A 492 -4.50 -20.98 11.71
CA GLU A 492 -5.84 -21.30 11.21
C GLU A 492 -6.59 -20.03 10.76
N LEU A 493 -6.56 -18.96 11.56
CA LEU A 493 -7.15 -17.67 11.19
C LEU A 493 -6.53 -17.12 9.91
N ARG A 494 -5.21 -17.24 9.75
CA ARG A 494 -4.47 -16.78 8.56
C ARG A 494 -4.78 -17.61 7.32
N ARG A 495 -4.82 -18.94 7.47
CA ARG A 495 -5.23 -19.84 6.38
C ARG A 495 -6.64 -19.50 5.92
N TRP A 496 -7.56 -19.35 6.87
CA TRP A 496 -8.93 -18.93 6.59
C TRP A 496 -8.97 -17.56 5.90
N TRP A 497 -8.23 -16.56 6.38
CA TRP A 497 -8.15 -15.23 5.78
C TRP A 497 -7.72 -15.29 4.31
N ARG A 498 -6.66 -16.04 4.02
CA ARG A 498 -6.14 -16.27 2.67
C ARG A 498 -7.18 -16.94 1.76
N GLU A 499 -7.82 -17.99 2.25
CA GLU A 499 -8.89 -18.69 1.53
C GLU A 499 -10.04 -17.73 1.18
N GLN A 500 -10.48 -16.92 2.14
CA GLN A 500 -11.55 -15.95 1.92
C GLN A 500 -11.18 -14.87 0.90
N LEU A 501 -9.97 -14.31 0.97
CA LEU A 501 -9.49 -13.31 0.02
C LEU A 501 -9.43 -13.86 -1.40
N SER A 502 -8.96 -15.10 -1.57
CA SER A 502 -8.86 -15.74 -2.90
C SER A 502 -10.22 -15.88 -3.60
N GLY A 503 -11.31 -15.93 -2.83
CA GLY A 503 -12.68 -16.00 -3.35
C GLY A 503 -13.32 -14.65 -3.69
N ILE A 504 -12.60 -13.52 -3.60
CA ILE A 504 -13.14 -12.18 -3.89
C ILE A 504 -12.75 -11.74 -5.29
N ALA A 505 -13.73 -11.60 -6.18
CA ALA A 505 -13.50 -11.06 -7.52
C ALA A 505 -12.97 -9.62 -7.46
N GLY A 506 -11.94 -9.32 -8.26
CA GLY A 506 -11.33 -7.99 -8.32
C GLY A 506 -10.28 -7.70 -7.25
N VAL A 507 -10.02 -8.64 -6.33
CA VAL A 507 -8.94 -8.53 -5.33
C VAL A 507 -7.72 -9.33 -5.79
N ARG A 508 -6.54 -8.73 -5.67
CA ARG A 508 -5.25 -9.42 -5.84
C ARG A 508 -4.59 -9.60 -4.48
N VAL A 509 -4.21 -10.84 -4.17
CA VAL A 509 -3.52 -11.15 -2.92
C VAL A 509 -2.02 -10.98 -3.11
N LEU A 510 -1.39 -10.14 -2.29
CA LEU A 510 0.06 -10.01 -2.24
C LEU A 510 0.61 -11.01 -1.22
N GLY A 511 1.30 -12.05 -1.71
CA GLY A 511 1.96 -13.04 -0.87
C GLY A 511 3.27 -12.51 -0.31
N PHE A 512 3.45 -12.63 1.01
CA PHE A 512 4.63 -12.09 1.71
C PHE A 512 5.47 -13.16 2.41
N THR A 513 4.98 -14.40 2.44
CA THR A 513 5.65 -15.55 3.06
C THR A 513 7.03 -15.79 2.46
N ALA A 514 7.17 -15.81 1.12
CA ALA A 514 8.45 -16.02 0.46
C ALA A 514 9.51 -14.96 0.84
N LEU A 515 9.10 -13.69 0.98
CA LEU A 515 10.02 -12.61 1.37
C LEU A 515 10.55 -12.78 2.80
N VAL A 516 9.72 -13.29 3.70
CA VAL A 516 10.13 -13.59 5.08
C VAL A 516 10.92 -14.89 5.19
N GLU A 517 10.65 -15.89 4.33
CA GLU A 517 11.46 -17.09 4.22
C GLU A 517 12.88 -16.77 3.72
N GLU A 518 13.00 -15.92 2.71
CA GLU A 518 14.29 -15.46 2.17
C GLU A 518 15.13 -14.68 3.19
N LEU A 519 14.50 -13.77 3.94
CA LEU A 519 15.17 -12.98 4.98
C LEU A 519 15.41 -13.79 6.27
N GLY A 520 14.55 -14.76 6.54
CA GLY A 520 14.39 -15.41 7.83
C GLY A 520 13.53 -14.58 8.80
N LEU A 521 12.64 -15.27 9.54
CA LEU A 521 11.68 -14.65 10.47
C LEU A 521 12.36 -13.73 11.50
N GLU A 522 13.54 -14.13 12.01
CA GLU A 522 14.28 -13.35 12.99
C GLU A 522 14.79 -12.01 12.44
N ALA A 523 15.23 -11.98 11.17
CA ALA A 523 15.73 -10.77 10.53
C ALA A 523 14.60 -9.93 9.93
N ALA A 524 13.42 -10.52 9.74
CA ALA A 524 12.24 -9.85 9.21
C ALA A 524 11.47 -9.03 10.26
N THR A 525 11.59 -9.37 11.55
CA THR A 525 10.78 -8.80 12.64
C THR A 525 11.61 -7.87 13.54
N ASP A 526 10.95 -6.86 14.10
CA ASP A 526 11.54 -5.97 15.11
C ASP A 526 10.59 -5.83 16.31
N ALA A 527 10.83 -6.64 17.34
CA ALA A 527 9.99 -6.66 18.52
C ALA A 527 10.06 -5.38 19.36
N ARG A 528 11.16 -4.61 19.26
CA ARG A 528 11.31 -3.33 19.98
C ARG A 528 10.49 -2.26 19.30
N MET A 529 10.58 -2.18 17.97
CA MET A 529 9.78 -1.27 17.17
C MET A 529 8.29 -1.62 17.19
N GLU A 530 7.93 -2.91 17.27
CA GLU A 530 6.54 -3.32 17.48
C GLU A 530 6.00 -2.78 18.80
N ALA A 531 6.74 -2.96 19.88
CA ALA A 531 6.34 -2.50 21.21
C ALA A 531 6.31 -0.97 21.33
N ALA A 532 7.23 -0.27 20.64
CA ALA A 532 7.37 1.18 20.74
C ALA A 532 6.40 1.95 19.83
N ALA A 533 6.09 1.41 18.64
CA ALA A 533 5.40 2.15 17.59
C ALA A 533 4.44 1.32 16.73
N SER A 534 4.08 0.09 17.13
CA SER A 534 3.26 -0.81 16.30
C SER A 534 3.87 -0.99 14.90
N ALA A 535 5.20 -1.07 14.85
CA ALA A 535 6.03 -1.19 13.67
C ALA A 535 6.74 -2.56 13.70
N PRO A 536 6.09 -3.62 13.19
CA PRO A 536 6.47 -5.00 13.48
C PRO A 536 7.72 -5.49 12.75
N PHE A 537 8.10 -4.80 11.69
CA PHE A 537 9.02 -5.32 10.70
C PHE A 537 10.36 -4.59 10.77
N SER A 538 11.42 -5.32 10.46
CA SER A 538 12.74 -4.70 10.36
C SER A 538 12.81 -3.74 9.16
N PRO A 539 13.75 -2.78 9.16
CA PRO A 539 13.98 -1.91 8.01
C PRO A 539 14.20 -2.68 6.69
N ALA A 540 14.85 -3.84 6.77
CA ALA A 540 15.09 -4.70 5.61
C ALA A 540 13.77 -5.26 5.03
N LEU A 541 12.84 -5.68 5.90
CA LEU A 541 11.55 -6.17 5.43
C LEU A 541 10.65 -5.05 4.90
N TYR A 542 10.65 -3.86 5.53
CA TYR A 542 9.95 -2.69 4.97
C TYR A 542 10.47 -2.31 3.58
N GLN A 543 11.78 -2.38 3.35
CA GLN A 543 12.37 -2.20 2.03
C GLN A 543 11.82 -3.26 1.06
N ARG A 544 11.85 -4.55 1.41
CA ARG A 544 11.30 -5.62 0.55
C ARG A 544 9.81 -5.46 0.28
N LEU A 545 9.03 -4.94 1.24
CA LEU A 545 7.61 -4.61 1.06
C LEU A 545 7.42 -3.50 0.03
N GLY A 546 8.20 -2.42 0.13
CA GLY A 546 8.17 -1.34 -0.86
C GLY A 546 8.53 -1.83 -2.27
N ILE A 547 9.53 -2.70 -2.39
CA ILE A 547 9.95 -3.32 -3.66
C ILE A 547 8.85 -4.23 -4.24
N ALA A 548 8.22 -5.06 -3.40
CA ALA A 548 7.12 -5.92 -3.83
C ALA A 548 5.92 -5.10 -4.33
N LEU A 549 5.58 -4.00 -3.66
CA LEU A 549 4.56 -3.07 -4.12
C LEU A 549 4.98 -2.36 -5.41
N ALA A 550 6.26 -2.01 -5.58
CA ALA A 550 6.77 -1.40 -6.80
C ALA A 550 6.63 -2.32 -8.02
N ARG A 551 6.87 -3.64 -7.86
CA ARG A 551 6.62 -4.66 -8.89
C ARG A 551 5.15 -4.65 -9.34
N GLU A 552 4.24 -4.56 -8.39
CA GLU A 552 2.80 -4.53 -8.68
C GLU A 552 2.36 -3.23 -9.36
N VAL A 553 2.91 -2.09 -8.93
CA VAL A 553 2.71 -0.80 -9.59
C VAL A 553 3.28 -0.81 -11.02
N ARG A 554 4.46 -1.41 -11.25
CA ARG A 554 5.03 -1.61 -12.59
C ARG A 554 4.07 -2.39 -13.47
N ALA A 555 3.58 -3.55 -13.02
CA ALA A 555 2.66 -4.39 -13.77
C ALA A 555 1.31 -3.68 -14.08
N PHE A 556 0.88 -2.79 -13.20
CA PHE A 556 -0.32 -1.97 -13.41
C PHE A 556 -0.08 -0.84 -14.43
N CYS A 557 1.07 -0.16 -14.35
CA CYS A 557 1.35 1.03 -15.14
C CYS A 557 1.98 0.75 -16.50
N LEU A 558 2.73 -0.34 -16.67
CA LEU A 558 3.51 -0.63 -17.87
C LEU A 558 3.06 -1.93 -18.54
N PRO A 559 3.07 -1.99 -19.88
CA PRO A 559 2.77 -3.23 -20.59
C PRO A 559 3.86 -4.29 -20.31
N PRO A 560 3.50 -5.58 -20.23
CA PRO A 560 4.49 -6.64 -20.20
C PRO A 560 5.24 -6.74 -21.54
N LYS A 561 6.50 -7.17 -21.48
CA LYS A 561 7.26 -7.68 -22.62
C LYS A 561 6.54 -8.91 -23.15
N LYS A 562 6.58 -9.09 -24.47
CA LYS A 562 5.74 -10.07 -25.18
C LYS A 562 6.54 -11.09 -25.95
N VAL A 563 7.83 -10.82 -26.20
CA VAL A 563 8.66 -11.65 -27.05
C VAL A 563 9.99 -11.93 -26.36
N ILE A 564 10.41 -13.19 -26.41
CA ILE A 564 11.78 -13.60 -26.14
C ILE A 564 12.42 -13.99 -27.46
N ALA A 565 13.43 -13.24 -27.89
CA ALA A 565 14.32 -13.61 -28.98
C ALA A 565 15.53 -14.34 -28.39
N VAL A 566 15.74 -15.59 -28.80
CA VAL A 566 16.77 -16.47 -28.23
C VAL A 566 17.66 -17.01 -29.36
N ASP A 567 18.96 -17.06 -29.12
CA ASP A 567 19.92 -17.74 -29.99
C ASP A 567 19.82 -19.26 -29.90
N ALA A 568 20.45 -19.99 -30.82
CA ALA A 568 20.45 -21.44 -30.88
C ALA A 568 21.76 -22.03 -30.32
N ASP A 569 22.85 -21.94 -31.10
CA ASP A 569 24.18 -22.42 -30.70
C ASP A 569 24.64 -21.71 -29.41
N GLY A 570 25.28 -22.47 -28.51
CA GLY A 570 25.73 -21.97 -27.20
C GLY A 570 24.62 -21.55 -26.23
N THR A 571 23.36 -21.39 -26.68
CA THR A 571 22.27 -20.82 -25.88
C THR A 571 21.14 -21.80 -25.60
N LEU A 572 20.62 -22.50 -26.62
CA LEU A 572 19.60 -23.56 -26.44
C LEU A 572 20.23 -24.94 -26.28
N TRP A 573 21.47 -25.09 -26.71
CA TRP A 573 22.28 -26.30 -26.62
C TRP A 573 23.77 -25.95 -26.61
N ASP A 574 24.59 -26.91 -26.19
CA ASP A 574 26.04 -26.84 -26.24
C ASP A 574 26.56 -27.20 -27.64
N GLY A 575 27.52 -26.42 -28.14
CA GLY A 575 28.21 -26.64 -29.42
C GLY A 575 27.73 -25.74 -30.55
N ILE A 576 28.44 -25.80 -31.68
CA ILE A 576 28.14 -25.04 -32.91
C ILE A 576 27.68 -26.02 -33.97
N VAL A 577 26.38 -26.04 -34.28
CA VAL A 577 25.81 -27.08 -35.17
C VAL A 577 26.46 -27.12 -36.55
N GLY A 578 26.89 -25.96 -37.07
CA GLY A 578 27.55 -25.85 -38.38
C GLY A 578 28.95 -26.46 -38.42
N GLU A 579 29.63 -26.58 -37.28
CA GLU A 579 31.00 -27.12 -37.17
C GLU A 579 30.98 -28.56 -36.65
N ASP A 580 30.22 -28.80 -35.58
CA ASP A 580 30.19 -30.07 -34.86
C ASP A 580 29.23 -31.09 -35.50
N GLY A 581 28.26 -30.60 -36.28
CA GLY A 581 27.17 -31.38 -36.85
C GLY A 581 26.09 -31.75 -35.83
N VAL A 582 24.92 -32.14 -36.34
CA VAL A 582 23.72 -32.41 -35.53
C VAL A 582 24.00 -33.43 -34.41
N GLU A 583 24.74 -34.51 -34.68
CA GLU A 583 25.01 -35.58 -33.70
C GLU A 583 25.80 -35.12 -32.46
N ALA A 584 26.73 -34.18 -32.61
CA ALA A 584 27.63 -33.76 -31.54
C ALA A 584 27.04 -32.69 -30.62
N VAL A 585 26.02 -31.95 -31.09
CA VAL A 585 25.28 -30.99 -30.26
C VAL A 585 24.61 -31.70 -29.08
N SER A 586 24.76 -31.14 -27.87
CA SER A 586 24.24 -31.73 -26.64
C SER A 586 23.39 -30.74 -25.85
N VAL A 587 22.37 -31.23 -25.14
CA VAL A 587 21.53 -30.40 -24.28
C VAL A 587 21.90 -30.70 -22.84
N GLY A 588 22.81 -29.88 -22.29
CA GLY A 588 23.20 -29.93 -20.87
C GLY A 588 22.07 -29.54 -19.92
N ALA A 589 22.34 -29.63 -18.61
CA ALA A 589 21.35 -29.32 -17.57
C ALA A 589 20.89 -27.85 -17.58
N SER A 590 21.80 -26.91 -17.82
CA SER A 590 21.52 -25.48 -17.97
C SER A 590 20.61 -25.19 -19.17
N HIS A 591 21.00 -25.71 -20.33
CA HIS A 591 20.24 -25.64 -21.59
C HIS A 591 18.83 -26.20 -21.43
N ARG A 592 18.70 -27.34 -20.75
CA ARG A 592 17.42 -27.96 -20.43
C ARG A 592 16.55 -27.06 -19.54
N ALA A 593 17.12 -26.53 -18.46
CA ALA A 593 16.42 -25.62 -17.56
C ALA A 593 15.94 -24.34 -18.26
N LEU A 594 16.75 -23.81 -19.19
CA LEU A 594 16.35 -22.67 -20.02
C LEU A 594 15.17 -23.03 -20.92
N GLN A 595 15.22 -24.14 -21.64
CA GLN A 595 14.11 -24.58 -22.50
C GLN A 595 12.82 -24.80 -21.71
N GLU A 596 12.89 -25.39 -20.52
CA GLU A 596 11.73 -25.56 -19.62
C GLU A 596 11.15 -24.21 -19.20
N ARG A 597 12.00 -23.22 -18.89
CA ARG A 597 11.56 -21.88 -18.52
C ARG A 597 10.93 -21.12 -19.69
N LEU A 598 11.51 -21.23 -20.89
CA LEU A 598 10.96 -20.66 -22.12
C LEU A 598 9.60 -21.29 -22.47
N ALA A 599 9.46 -22.61 -22.31
CA ALA A 599 8.19 -23.30 -22.51
C ALA A 599 7.12 -22.84 -21.50
N ALA A 600 7.48 -22.62 -20.23
CA ALA A 600 6.59 -22.09 -19.21
C ALA A 600 6.13 -20.66 -19.52
N LEU A 601 7.03 -19.80 -20.01
CA LEU A 601 6.69 -18.44 -20.43
C LEU A 601 5.81 -18.44 -21.68
N ARG A 602 6.06 -19.34 -22.62
CA ARG A 602 5.19 -19.56 -23.79
C ARG A 602 3.79 -20.00 -23.39
N ALA A 603 3.66 -20.92 -22.43
CA ALA A 603 2.36 -21.34 -21.90
C ALA A 603 1.59 -20.17 -21.27
N ARG A 604 2.30 -19.14 -20.79
CA ARG A 604 1.74 -17.86 -20.31
C ARG A 604 1.51 -16.83 -21.42
N GLY A 605 1.66 -17.20 -22.70
CA GLY A 605 1.38 -16.32 -23.85
C GLY A 605 2.54 -15.42 -24.29
N VAL A 606 3.77 -15.64 -23.80
CA VAL A 606 4.98 -15.00 -24.33
C VAL A 606 5.35 -15.66 -25.66
N LEU A 607 5.65 -14.87 -26.69
CA LEU A 607 6.08 -15.40 -27.98
C LEU A 607 7.57 -15.72 -27.93
N LEU A 608 7.95 -16.90 -28.44
CA LEU A 608 9.35 -17.26 -28.63
C LEU A 608 9.75 -16.98 -30.07
N VAL A 609 10.94 -16.43 -30.27
CA VAL A 609 11.54 -16.15 -31.57
C VAL A 609 12.94 -16.73 -31.58
N LEU A 610 13.26 -17.53 -32.61
CA LEU A 610 14.63 -18.03 -32.79
C LEU A 610 15.42 -17.06 -33.66
N LEU A 611 16.55 -16.57 -33.15
CA LEU A 611 17.38 -15.56 -33.80
C LEU A 611 18.84 -15.99 -33.80
N SER A 612 19.27 -16.63 -34.88
CA SER A 612 20.55 -17.35 -34.88
C SER A 612 21.33 -17.20 -36.19
N LYS A 613 22.66 -17.20 -36.09
CA LYS A 613 23.57 -17.09 -37.24
C LYS A 613 24.02 -18.48 -37.69
N ASN A 614 23.12 -19.19 -38.36
CA ASN A 614 23.36 -20.54 -38.87
C ASN A 614 22.73 -20.76 -40.25
N ALA A 615 23.04 -21.92 -40.85
CA ALA A 615 22.24 -22.47 -41.92
C ALA A 615 20.90 -22.98 -41.34
N GLU A 616 19.79 -22.52 -41.93
CA GLU A 616 18.45 -22.84 -41.45
C GLU A 616 18.16 -24.34 -41.37
N GLN A 617 18.68 -25.11 -42.33
CA GLN A 617 18.46 -26.56 -42.38
C GLN A 617 19.07 -27.28 -41.17
N ASP A 618 20.26 -26.87 -40.72
CA ASP A 618 20.96 -27.53 -39.62
C ASP A 618 20.23 -27.33 -38.30
N VAL A 619 19.79 -26.10 -38.04
CA VAL A 619 18.98 -25.75 -36.85
C VAL A 619 17.65 -26.49 -36.85
N ARG A 620 16.96 -26.57 -37.99
CA ARG A 620 15.70 -27.33 -38.10
C ARG A 620 15.91 -28.82 -37.83
N ARG A 621 17.02 -29.39 -38.32
CA ARG A 621 17.39 -30.79 -38.04
C ARG A 621 17.65 -31.03 -36.56
N VAL A 622 18.36 -30.14 -35.87
CA VAL A 622 18.54 -30.25 -34.40
C VAL A 622 17.19 -30.23 -33.69
N LEU A 623 16.31 -29.28 -34.01
CA LEU A 623 14.98 -29.18 -33.39
C LEU A 623 14.12 -30.43 -33.61
N ALA A 624 14.19 -31.04 -34.80
CA ALA A 624 13.40 -32.21 -35.19
C ALA A 624 14.00 -33.53 -34.68
N GLU A 625 15.30 -33.75 -34.89
CA GLU A 625 15.97 -35.04 -34.73
C GLU A 625 16.46 -35.27 -33.29
N LYS A 626 16.81 -34.22 -32.52
CA LYS A 626 17.35 -34.39 -31.16
C LYS A 626 16.26 -34.72 -30.13
N PRO A 627 16.32 -35.89 -29.47
CA PRO A 627 15.34 -36.27 -28.45
C PRO A 627 15.39 -35.38 -27.20
N ALA A 628 16.56 -34.83 -26.87
CA ALA A 628 16.74 -34.00 -25.68
C ALA A 628 16.15 -32.58 -25.83
N MET A 629 15.91 -32.12 -27.07
CA MET A 629 15.28 -30.83 -27.34
C MET A 629 13.81 -30.85 -26.94
N LEU A 630 13.47 -30.03 -25.95
CA LEU A 630 12.11 -29.83 -25.46
C LEU A 630 11.34 -28.86 -26.36
N LEU A 631 11.98 -27.78 -26.80
CA LEU A 631 11.39 -26.85 -27.75
C LEU A 631 11.51 -27.38 -29.18
N LYS A 632 10.42 -27.28 -29.94
CA LYS A 632 10.30 -27.68 -31.34
C LYS A 632 10.05 -26.48 -32.24
N GLU A 633 10.18 -26.65 -33.55
CA GLU A 633 9.94 -25.58 -34.54
C GLU A 633 8.58 -24.89 -34.34
N ALA A 634 7.52 -25.66 -34.06
CA ALA A 634 6.17 -25.16 -33.81
C ALA A 634 6.01 -24.32 -32.53
N ASP A 635 7.03 -24.28 -31.67
CA ASP A 635 7.01 -23.50 -30.44
C ASP A 635 7.47 -22.05 -30.66
N PHE A 636 8.12 -21.77 -31.80
CA PHE A 636 8.57 -20.43 -32.18
C PHE A 636 7.52 -19.74 -33.06
N ALA A 637 7.19 -18.50 -32.72
CA ALA A 637 6.26 -17.66 -33.47
C ALA A 637 6.88 -17.11 -34.76
N ALA A 638 8.20 -16.92 -34.77
CA ALA A 638 8.99 -16.56 -35.95
C ALA A 638 10.42 -17.06 -35.76
N MET A 639 11.10 -17.32 -36.88
CA MET A 639 12.51 -17.70 -36.90
C MET A 639 13.25 -16.82 -37.91
N ARG A 640 14.47 -16.40 -37.56
CA ARG A 640 15.45 -15.84 -38.48
C ARG A 640 16.77 -16.54 -38.22
N VAL A 641 17.01 -17.58 -39.01
CA VAL A 641 18.22 -18.39 -38.97
C VAL A 641 18.97 -18.15 -40.28
N ASN A 642 19.87 -17.18 -40.27
CA ASN A 642 20.63 -16.75 -41.45
C ASN A 642 21.86 -15.92 -41.02
N TRP A 643 22.70 -15.55 -41.97
CA TRP A 643 23.94 -14.81 -41.70
C TRP A 643 23.79 -13.28 -41.68
N LEU A 644 22.56 -12.75 -41.70
CA LEU A 644 22.34 -11.30 -41.57
C LEU A 644 22.57 -10.84 -40.12
N PRO A 645 22.89 -9.55 -39.90
CA PRO A 645 23.00 -8.99 -38.55
C PRO A 645 21.74 -9.24 -37.70
N LYS A 646 21.92 -9.67 -36.45
CA LYS A 646 20.81 -9.91 -35.50
C LYS A 646 19.92 -8.68 -35.29
N PRO A 647 20.43 -7.43 -35.24
CA PRO A 647 19.57 -6.24 -35.17
C PRO A 647 18.61 -6.09 -36.36
N ASP A 648 19.07 -6.40 -37.58
CA ASP A 648 18.23 -6.30 -38.78
C ASP A 648 17.14 -7.36 -38.78
N ASN A 649 17.50 -8.59 -38.40
CA ASN A 649 16.56 -9.68 -38.22
C ASN A 649 15.52 -9.37 -37.11
N LEU A 650 15.93 -8.75 -36.00
CA LEU A 650 15.01 -8.30 -34.94
C LEU A 650 14.00 -7.27 -35.47
N ARG A 651 14.44 -6.27 -36.24
CA ARG A 651 13.52 -5.29 -36.85
C ARG A 651 12.55 -5.94 -37.82
N ALA A 652 13.02 -6.88 -38.62
CA ALA A 652 12.18 -7.62 -39.56
C ALA A 652 11.11 -8.45 -38.82
N ILE A 653 11.49 -9.16 -37.76
CA ILE A 653 10.55 -9.95 -36.94
C ILE A 653 9.59 -9.04 -36.18
N ALA A 654 10.05 -7.93 -35.62
CA ALA A 654 9.20 -6.96 -34.95
C ALA A 654 8.11 -6.41 -35.90
N ALA A 655 8.48 -6.10 -37.14
CA ALA A 655 7.54 -5.70 -38.19
C ALA A 655 6.56 -6.83 -38.56
N GLU A 656 7.05 -8.06 -38.73
CA GLU A 656 6.24 -9.26 -39.01
C GLU A 656 5.20 -9.52 -37.90
N LEU A 657 5.60 -9.43 -36.63
CA LEU A 657 4.75 -9.66 -35.48
C LEU A 657 3.83 -8.46 -35.16
N GLY A 658 4.06 -7.30 -35.79
CA GLY A 658 3.34 -6.05 -35.50
C GLY A 658 3.58 -5.56 -34.07
N LEU A 659 4.78 -5.74 -33.53
CA LEU A 659 5.19 -5.37 -32.19
C LEU A 659 6.36 -4.36 -32.24
N GLY A 660 6.44 -3.48 -31.25
CA GLY A 660 7.61 -2.61 -31.07
C GLY A 660 8.78 -3.39 -30.47
N LEU A 661 10.02 -2.93 -30.74
CA LEU A 661 11.24 -3.52 -30.17
C LEU A 661 11.28 -3.44 -28.63
N ASP A 662 10.57 -2.47 -28.06
CA ASP A 662 10.37 -2.32 -26.62
C ASP A 662 9.61 -3.50 -25.98
N ALA A 663 8.99 -4.37 -26.77
CA ALA A 663 8.33 -5.59 -26.30
C ALA A 663 9.24 -6.84 -26.27
N PHE A 664 10.51 -6.72 -26.69
CA PHE A 664 11.43 -7.85 -26.84
C PHE A 664 12.42 -7.94 -25.68
N VAL A 665 12.73 -9.18 -25.31
CA VAL A 665 13.88 -9.56 -24.48
C VAL A 665 14.80 -10.45 -25.32
N PHE A 666 16.10 -10.18 -25.32
CA PHE A 666 17.08 -10.88 -26.16
C PHE A 666 18.07 -11.70 -25.31
N LEU A 667 18.26 -12.96 -25.70
CA LEU A 667 19.13 -13.96 -25.07
C LEU A 667 20.11 -14.52 -26.11
N ASP A 668 21.38 -14.52 -25.76
CA ASP A 668 22.50 -14.93 -26.61
C ASP A 668 23.67 -15.31 -25.69
N ASP A 669 24.53 -16.25 -26.04
CA ASP A 669 25.77 -16.49 -25.28
C ASP A 669 26.83 -15.46 -25.66
N ASN A 670 26.90 -15.10 -26.95
CA ASN A 670 27.97 -14.30 -27.52
C ASN A 670 27.89 -12.81 -27.09
N PRO A 671 28.90 -12.28 -26.40
CA PRO A 671 28.92 -10.88 -25.96
C PRO A 671 28.97 -9.88 -27.13
N VAL A 672 29.51 -10.26 -28.29
CA VAL A 672 29.57 -9.37 -29.47
C VAL A 672 28.16 -9.12 -30.03
N GLU A 673 27.34 -10.17 -30.13
CA GLU A 673 25.96 -10.06 -30.60
C GLU A 673 25.11 -9.23 -29.62
N LYS A 674 25.30 -9.43 -28.31
CA LYS A 674 24.67 -8.58 -27.28
C LYS A 674 25.01 -7.11 -27.47
N LEU A 675 26.29 -6.77 -27.64
CA LEU A 675 26.72 -5.38 -27.85
C LEU A 675 26.18 -4.79 -29.15
N GLU A 676 26.13 -5.57 -30.22
CA GLU A 676 25.60 -5.13 -31.51
C GLU A 676 24.10 -4.81 -31.42
N VAL A 677 23.31 -5.66 -30.75
CA VAL A 677 21.88 -5.43 -30.49
C VAL A 677 21.69 -4.21 -29.57
N ALA A 678 22.51 -4.06 -28.53
CA ALA A 678 22.42 -2.91 -27.62
C ALA A 678 22.60 -1.57 -28.36
N ALA A 679 23.58 -1.50 -29.27
CA ALA A 679 23.89 -0.29 -30.02
C ALA A 679 22.81 0.06 -31.07
N HIS A 680 22.27 -0.94 -31.76
CA HIS A 680 21.39 -0.74 -32.92
C HIS A 680 19.89 -0.88 -32.63
N CYS A 681 19.55 -1.45 -31.47
CA CYS A 681 18.19 -1.71 -31.00
C CYS A 681 18.05 -1.41 -29.49
N PRO A 682 18.32 -0.17 -29.03
CA PRO A 682 18.42 0.17 -27.60
C PRO A 682 17.13 -0.01 -26.79
N SER A 683 15.98 -0.19 -27.45
CA SER A 683 14.70 -0.48 -26.77
C SER A 683 14.53 -1.96 -26.41
N VAL A 684 15.36 -2.86 -26.95
CA VAL A 684 15.34 -4.29 -26.65
C VAL A 684 16.03 -4.51 -25.30
N THR A 685 15.37 -5.25 -24.40
CA THR A 685 15.99 -5.62 -23.11
C THR A 685 16.93 -6.80 -23.35
N ILE A 686 18.22 -6.64 -23.06
CA ILE A 686 19.22 -7.69 -23.28
C ILE A 686 19.49 -8.39 -21.95
N LEU A 687 19.33 -9.71 -21.91
CA LEU A 687 19.58 -10.48 -20.70
C LEU A 687 21.11 -10.60 -20.49
N PRO A 688 21.66 -10.11 -19.36
CA PRO A 688 23.08 -10.23 -19.07
C PRO A 688 23.44 -11.64 -18.61
N GLY A 689 24.74 -11.93 -18.63
CA GLY A 689 25.30 -13.20 -18.14
C GLY A 689 25.45 -14.27 -19.21
N GLU A 690 25.73 -15.48 -18.73
CA GLU A 690 25.99 -16.68 -19.53
C GLU A 690 24.75 -17.59 -19.57
N PRO A 691 24.65 -18.51 -20.54
CA PRO A 691 23.53 -19.43 -20.73
C PRO A 691 23.07 -20.15 -19.46
N GLU A 692 24.00 -20.54 -18.58
CA GLU A 692 23.71 -21.22 -17.31
C GLU A 692 22.89 -20.37 -16.34
N SER A 693 22.97 -19.05 -16.47
CA SER A 693 22.27 -18.10 -15.60
C SER A 693 20.88 -17.71 -16.12
N PHE A 694 20.61 -17.93 -17.42
CA PHE A 694 19.39 -17.41 -18.07
C PHE A 694 18.10 -17.97 -17.48
N ALA A 695 18.05 -19.26 -17.18
CA ALA A 695 16.86 -19.88 -16.60
C ALA A 695 16.46 -19.20 -15.27
N GLY A 696 17.43 -19.03 -14.37
CA GLY A 696 17.20 -18.36 -13.08
C GLY A 696 17.04 -16.84 -13.18
N ALA A 697 17.54 -16.21 -14.24
CA ALA A 697 17.29 -14.79 -14.51
C ALA A 697 15.84 -14.56 -14.98
N LEU A 698 15.35 -15.37 -15.92
CA LEU A 698 13.97 -15.29 -16.42
C LEU A 698 12.91 -15.43 -15.32
N ASP A 699 13.20 -16.18 -14.26
CA ASP A 699 12.33 -16.31 -13.07
C ASP A 699 12.17 -15.03 -12.25
N ARG A 700 13.20 -14.18 -12.28
CA ARG A 700 13.27 -12.97 -11.46
C ARG A 700 12.80 -11.72 -12.20
N LEU A 701 12.73 -11.76 -13.52
CA LEU A 701 12.30 -10.62 -14.34
C LEU A 701 10.81 -10.28 -14.15
N TRP A 702 10.53 -9.03 -13.79
CA TRP A 702 9.16 -8.52 -13.62
C TRP A 702 8.51 -8.13 -14.94
N CYS A 703 9.31 -8.06 -16.01
CA CYS A 703 8.88 -7.55 -17.30
C CYS A 703 7.85 -8.45 -18.00
N PHE A 704 7.68 -9.68 -17.54
CA PHE A 704 6.66 -10.63 -18.00
C PHE A 704 5.44 -10.76 -17.07
N ASP A 705 5.37 -9.97 -16.00
CA ASP A 705 4.21 -9.99 -15.09
C ASP A 705 2.94 -9.55 -15.83
N GLY A 706 1.88 -10.35 -15.74
CA GLY A 706 0.64 -10.10 -16.48
C GLY A 706 0.67 -10.50 -17.96
N ALA A 707 1.75 -11.09 -18.48
CA ALA A 707 1.74 -11.72 -19.80
C ALA A 707 0.64 -12.81 -19.87
N GLY A 708 -0.16 -12.79 -20.95
CA GLY A 708 -1.27 -13.74 -21.14
C GLY A 708 -2.51 -13.50 -20.28
N SER A 709 -2.52 -12.47 -19.42
CA SER A 709 -3.62 -12.21 -18.48
C SER A 709 -4.92 -11.79 -19.16
N THR A 710 -4.86 -11.36 -20.42
CA THR A 710 -6.06 -11.01 -21.18
C THR A 710 -6.47 -12.15 -22.11
N ARG A 711 -7.79 -12.39 -22.26
CA ARG A 711 -8.33 -13.29 -23.30
C ARG A 711 -7.79 -12.96 -24.70
N GLU A 712 -7.40 -11.70 -24.93
CA GLU A 712 -6.78 -11.25 -26.17
C GLU A 712 -5.34 -11.72 -26.34
N ASP A 713 -4.53 -11.77 -25.28
CA ASP A 713 -3.15 -12.25 -25.37
C ASP A 713 -3.13 -13.77 -25.63
N ALA A 714 -4.02 -14.52 -24.97
CA ALA A 714 -4.24 -15.94 -25.25
C ALA A 714 -4.76 -16.17 -26.69
N ALA A 715 -5.76 -15.40 -27.13
CA ALA A 715 -6.27 -15.46 -28.50
C ALA A 715 -5.23 -15.03 -29.53
N ARG A 716 -4.32 -14.11 -29.22
CA ARG A 716 -3.23 -13.68 -30.10
C ARG A 716 -2.17 -14.77 -30.22
N ALA A 717 -1.78 -15.41 -29.13
CA ALA A 717 -0.86 -16.56 -29.16
C ALA A 717 -1.44 -17.72 -30.00
N ALA A 718 -2.71 -18.06 -29.78
CA ALA A 718 -3.43 -19.07 -30.59
C ALA A 718 -3.54 -18.65 -32.06
N PHE A 719 -3.88 -17.39 -32.33
CA PHE A 719 -3.96 -16.85 -33.68
C PHE A 719 -2.61 -16.93 -34.41
N GLN A 720 -1.49 -16.68 -33.73
CA GLN A 720 -0.15 -16.77 -34.33
C GLN A 720 0.26 -18.21 -34.64
N GLN A 721 -0.03 -19.17 -33.74
CA GLN A 721 0.15 -20.60 -34.04
C GLN A 721 -0.64 -21.01 -35.27
N GLN A 722 -1.89 -20.56 -35.38
CA GLN A 722 -2.71 -20.82 -36.56
C GLN A 722 -2.19 -20.08 -37.80
N ASN A 723 -1.55 -18.91 -37.66
CA ASN A 723 -0.99 -18.15 -38.78
C ASN A 723 0.22 -18.87 -39.40
N ALA A 724 1.05 -19.53 -38.59
CA ALA A 724 2.13 -20.37 -39.11
C ALA A 724 1.59 -21.51 -39.99
N VAL A 725 0.48 -22.15 -39.56
CA VAL A 725 -0.23 -23.16 -40.36
C VAL A 725 -0.82 -22.55 -41.64
N ARG A 726 -1.39 -21.34 -41.57
CA ARG A 726 -1.93 -20.62 -42.75
C ARG A 726 -0.83 -20.30 -43.77
N GLU A 727 0.35 -19.85 -43.32
CA GLU A 727 1.48 -19.56 -44.20
C GLU A 727 2.07 -20.83 -44.83
N ALA A 728 2.10 -21.96 -44.11
CA ALA A 728 2.49 -23.26 -44.69
C ALA A 728 1.54 -23.67 -45.84
N VAL A 729 0.22 -23.48 -45.66
CA VAL A 729 -0.81 -23.75 -46.68
C VAL A 729 -0.72 -22.74 -47.84
N ARG A 730 -0.43 -21.47 -47.54
CA ARG A 730 -0.18 -20.45 -48.56
C ARG A 730 1.05 -20.79 -49.41
N GLY A 731 2.12 -21.29 -48.80
CA GLY A 731 3.32 -21.74 -49.51
C GLY A 731 3.08 -22.94 -50.44
N THR A 732 2.06 -23.77 -50.16
CA THR A 732 1.66 -24.89 -51.03
C THR A 732 0.72 -24.49 -52.16
N LEU A 733 -0.01 -23.38 -52.01
CA LEU A 733 -1.01 -22.89 -52.96
C LEU A 733 -0.47 -21.68 -53.73
N GLY A 734 -0.08 -21.86 -55.00
CA GLY A 734 0.51 -20.80 -55.82
C GLY A 734 -0.43 -19.65 -56.26
N ASP A 735 -1.72 -19.70 -55.93
CA ASP A 735 -2.73 -18.69 -56.29
C ASP A 735 -3.40 -18.10 -55.04
N LEU A 736 -3.42 -16.77 -54.94
CA LEU A 736 -4.06 -16.02 -53.85
C LEU A 736 -5.56 -16.34 -53.74
N GLN A 737 -6.26 -16.49 -54.87
CA GLN A 737 -7.69 -16.78 -54.86
C GLN A 737 -7.98 -18.21 -54.38
N ALA A 738 -7.14 -19.17 -54.76
CA ALA A 738 -7.19 -20.52 -54.23
C ALA A 738 -6.92 -20.56 -52.72
N TYR A 739 -5.94 -19.79 -52.24
CA TYR A 739 -5.66 -19.65 -50.81
C TYR A 739 -6.85 -19.07 -50.04
N LEU A 740 -7.43 -17.95 -50.49
CA LEU A 740 -8.56 -17.30 -49.83
C LEU A 740 -9.80 -18.20 -49.74
N ARG A 741 -10.09 -18.98 -50.80
CA ARG A 741 -11.16 -20.00 -50.77
C ARG A 741 -10.88 -21.10 -49.75
N SER A 742 -9.62 -21.52 -49.63
CA SER A 742 -9.23 -22.58 -48.70
C SER A 742 -9.39 -22.20 -47.23
N LEU A 743 -9.44 -20.91 -46.89
CA LEU A 743 -9.62 -20.45 -45.50
C LEU A 743 -11.02 -20.78 -44.96
N GLU A 744 -12.02 -20.92 -45.84
CA GLU A 744 -13.44 -21.07 -45.46
C GLU A 744 -13.88 -19.96 -44.50
N LEU A 745 -13.59 -18.71 -44.86
CA LEU A 745 -13.78 -17.55 -43.99
C LEU A 745 -15.28 -17.29 -43.75
N VAL A 746 -15.67 -17.20 -42.48
CA VAL A 746 -17.01 -16.85 -42.02
C VAL A 746 -16.94 -15.49 -41.35
N VAL A 747 -17.78 -14.55 -41.79
CA VAL A 747 -17.84 -13.17 -41.25
C VAL A 747 -19.26 -12.89 -40.79
N GLU A 748 -19.39 -12.35 -39.57
CA GLU A 748 -20.65 -11.91 -38.98
C GLU A 748 -20.58 -10.38 -38.78
N VAL A 749 -21.54 -9.67 -39.33
CA VAL A 749 -21.67 -8.21 -39.17
C VAL A 749 -23.07 -7.93 -38.66
N ARG A 750 -23.17 -7.47 -37.42
CA ARG A 750 -24.46 -7.20 -36.76
C ARG A 750 -24.39 -6.00 -35.84
N ARG A 751 -25.53 -5.63 -35.24
CA ARG A 751 -25.56 -4.63 -34.17
C ARG A 751 -24.79 -5.11 -32.95
N ALA A 752 -24.04 -4.18 -32.37
CA ALA A 752 -23.26 -4.42 -31.18
C ALA A 752 -24.19 -4.66 -29.98
N LEU A 753 -23.87 -5.67 -29.17
CA LEU A 753 -24.56 -5.98 -27.93
C LEU A 753 -23.96 -5.18 -26.76
N PRO A 754 -24.72 -4.92 -25.68
CA PRO A 754 -24.22 -4.19 -24.51
C PRO A 754 -22.95 -4.79 -23.89
N ASP A 755 -22.84 -6.12 -23.87
CA ASP A 755 -21.69 -6.83 -23.30
C ASP A 755 -20.43 -6.73 -24.18
N GLU A 756 -20.56 -6.28 -25.43
CA GLU A 756 -19.44 -6.11 -26.36
C GLU A 756 -18.80 -4.72 -26.30
N LEU A 757 -19.50 -3.74 -25.71
CA LEU A 757 -19.04 -2.35 -25.63
C LEU A 757 -17.65 -2.18 -24.99
N PRO A 758 -17.28 -2.91 -23.91
CA PRO A 758 -15.92 -2.88 -23.38
C PRO A 758 -14.86 -3.32 -24.41
N ARG A 759 -15.18 -4.34 -25.21
CA ARG A 759 -14.27 -4.85 -26.24
C ARG A 759 -14.15 -3.88 -27.42
N LEU A 760 -15.26 -3.26 -27.83
CA LEU A 760 -15.25 -2.25 -28.88
C LEU A 760 -14.43 -1.02 -28.48
N SER A 761 -14.54 -0.59 -27.22
CA SER A 761 -13.73 0.49 -26.68
C SER A 761 -12.24 0.13 -26.77
N GLN A 762 -11.89 -1.08 -26.32
CA GLN A 762 -10.51 -1.58 -26.40
C GLN A 762 -9.97 -1.62 -27.85
N LEU A 763 -10.78 -2.04 -28.82
CA LEU A 763 -10.41 -2.07 -30.24
C LEU A 763 -10.16 -0.66 -30.78
N SER A 764 -10.99 0.32 -30.42
CA SER A 764 -10.81 1.72 -30.84
C SER A 764 -9.50 2.31 -30.30
N LEU A 765 -9.12 1.96 -29.07
CA LEU A 765 -7.89 2.44 -28.42
C LEU A 765 -6.62 1.84 -29.01
N LYS A 766 -6.67 0.59 -29.49
CA LYS A 766 -5.49 -0.17 -29.96
C LYS A 766 -5.28 -0.12 -31.47
N THR A 767 -6.31 0.19 -32.25
CA THR A 767 -6.25 0.10 -33.72
C THR A 767 -5.78 1.41 -34.32
N ASN A 768 -4.55 1.43 -34.84
CA ASN A 768 -3.95 2.61 -35.48
C ASN A 768 -3.73 2.46 -36.99
N GLN A 769 -3.74 1.24 -37.54
CA GLN A 769 -3.46 1.00 -38.97
C GLN A 769 -4.72 1.02 -39.84
N PHE A 770 -5.79 0.38 -39.39
CA PHE A 770 -7.07 0.39 -40.09
C PHE A 770 -8.11 1.05 -39.20
N ASN A 771 -7.98 2.37 -39.05
CA ASN A 771 -8.91 3.23 -38.32
C ASN A 771 -9.10 4.51 -39.14
N THR A 772 -10.31 4.74 -39.63
CA THR A 772 -10.59 5.85 -40.56
C THR A 772 -10.54 7.20 -39.84
N SER A 773 -11.06 7.31 -38.63
CA SER A 773 -11.16 8.59 -37.91
C SER A 773 -10.06 8.85 -36.89
N LEU A 774 -9.32 7.82 -36.48
CA LEU A 774 -8.35 7.85 -35.38
C LEU A 774 -8.94 8.28 -34.03
N ARG A 775 -10.28 8.35 -33.91
CA ARG A 775 -10.95 8.65 -32.64
C ARG A 775 -10.85 7.46 -31.71
N ARG A 776 -10.47 7.76 -30.46
CA ARG A 776 -10.22 6.81 -29.39
C ARG A 776 -11.37 6.92 -28.41
N HIS A 777 -12.16 5.86 -28.29
CA HIS A 777 -13.35 5.87 -27.47
C HIS A 777 -13.12 5.06 -26.20
N SER A 778 -13.17 5.74 -25.06
CA SER A 778 -13.33 5.12 -23.75
C SER A 778 -14.67 4.38 -23.67
N LEU A 779 -14.80 3.50 -22.67
CA LEU A 779 -16.04 2.75 -22.47
C LEU A 779 -17.27 3.68 -22.28
N PRO A 780 -17.21 4.75 -21.46
CA PRO A 780 -18.32 5.70 -21.37
C PRO A 780 -18.67 6.38 -22.70
N GLU A 781 -17.67 6.71 -23.53
CA GLU A 781 -17.90 7.33 -24.83
C GLU A 781 -18.58 6.36 -25.81
N ILE A 782 -18.13 5.10 -25.88
CA ILE A 782 -18.80 4.08 -26.69
C ILE A 782 -20.24 3.85 -26.20
N GLN A 783 -20.48 3.85 -24.89
CA GLN A 783 -21.83 3.72 -24.33
C GLN A 783 -22.73 4.89 -24.72
N ALA A 784 -22.20 6.12 -24.76
CA ALA A 784 -22.92 7.30 -25.23
C ALA A 784 -23.16 7.28 -26.74
N LEU A 785 -22.22 6.73 -27.52
CA LEU A 785 -22.42 6.53 -28.96
C LEU A 785 -23.49 5.48 -29.24
N ALA A 786 -23.56 4.42 -28.45
CA ALA A 786 -24.58 3.38 -28.61
C ALA A 786 -26.02 3.89 -28.41
N SER A 787 -26.23 5.02 -27.72
CA SER A 787 -27.56 5.63 -27.54
C SER A 787 -27.92 6.66 -28.62
N THR A 788 -26.94 7.18 -29.36
CA THR A 788 -27.12 8.27 -30.32
C THR A 788 -26.82 7.87 -31.76
N HIS A 789 -26.08 6.77 -31.96
CA HIS A 789 -25.59 6.29 -33.24
C HIS A 789 -25.88 4.79 -33.40
N GLU A 790 -25.69 4.32 -34.61
CA GLU A 790 -25.80 2.92 -34.99
C GLU A 790 -24.45 2.23 -34.81
N LEU A 791 -24.30 1.43 -33.74
CA LEU A 791 -23.07 0.70 -33.48
C LEU A 791 -23.14 -0.73 -34.06
N TRP A 792 -22.16 -1.06 -34.90
CA TRP A 792 -22.00 -2.38 -35.50
C TRP A 792 -20.75 -3.07 -34.98
N SER A 793 -20.88 -4.37 -34.75
CA SER A 793 -19.82 -5.30 -34.36
C SER A 793 -19.46 -6.21 -35.53
N VAL A 794 -18.16 -6.44 -35.73
CA VAL A 794 -17.64 -7.34 -36.77
C VAL A 794 -16.88 -8.47 -36.12
N SER A 795 -17.32 -9.71 -36.39
CA SER A 795 -16.67 -10.93 -35.95
C SER A 795 -16.28 -11.78 -37.15
N ALA A 796 -15.18 -12.53 -37.04
CA ALA A 796 -14.70 -13.38 -38.12
C ALA A 796 -14.07 -14.66 -37.59
N ARG A 797 -14.19 -15.75 -38.34
CA ARG A 797 -13.51 -17.03 -38.07
C ARG A 797 -13.17 -17.74 -39.37
N ASP A 798 -12.13 -18.56 -39.37
CA ASP A 798 -11.77 -19.42 -40.49
C ASP A 798 -11.67 -20.88 -40.03
N LYS A 799 -11.32 -21.80 -40.93
CA LYS A 799 -11.20 -23.23 -40.58
C LYS A 799 -10.06 -23.53 -39.59
N PHE A 800 -9.10 -22.62 -39.43
CA PHE A 800 -7.95 -22.78 -38.55
C PHE A 800 -8.21 -22.18 -37.16
N GLY A 801 -9.14 -21.23 -37.03
CA GLY A 801 -9.56 -20.71 -35.74
C GLY A 801 -10.47 -19.49 -35.77
N ASP A 802 -10.95 -19.12 -34.58
CA ASP A 802 -11.82 -17.97 -34.37
C ASP A 802 -11.02 -16.69 -34.16
N TYR A 803 -11.32 -15.63 -34.92
CA TYR A 803 -10.67 -14.33 -34.77
C TYR A 803 -11.39 -13.47 -33.71
N GLY A 804 -12.57 -13.90 -33.28
CA GLY A 804 -13.46 -13.22 -32.36
C GLY A 804 -13.95 -11.88 -32.91
N LEU A 805 -14.21 -10.95 -32.00
CA LEU A 805 -14.56 -9.57 -32.35
C LEU A 805 -13.32 -8.86 -32.93
N VAL A 806 -13.40 -8.54 -34.23
CA VAL A 806 -12.29 -8.00 -35.03
C VAL A 806 -12.48 -6.54 -35.40
N GLY A 807 -13.68 -5.96 -35.28
CA GLY A 807 -13.87 -4.54 -35.57
C GLY A 807 -15.21 -3.99 -35.15
N ALA A 808 -15.37 -2.68 -35.37
CA ALA A 808 -16.64 -2.00 -35.22
C ALA A 808 -16.79 -0.83 -36.19
N VAL A 809 -18.06 -0.44 -36.35
CA VAL A 809 -18.48 0.71 -37.13
C VAL A 809 -19.44 1.55 -36.30
N VAL A 810 -19.16 2.85 -36.22
CA VAL A 810 -20.12 3.85 -35.74
C VAL A 810 -20.73 4.49 -36.97
N GLY A 811 -22.01 4.20 -37.20
CA GLY A 811 -22.78 4.72 -38.33
C GLY A 811 -23.90 5.65 -37.88
N THR A 812 -24.33 6.53 -38.75
CA THR A 812 -25.56 7.31 -38.56
C THR A 812 -26.23 7.57 -39.91
N SER A 813 -27.56 7.60 -39.89
CA SER A 813 -28.32 8.02 -41.07
C SER A 813 -28.17 9.54 -41.21
N GLY A 814 -27.43 9.99 -42.23
CA GLY A 814 -27.15 11.40 -42.45
C GLY A 814 -28.37 12.17 -42.94
N GLN A 815 -28.39 13.49 -42.70
CA GLN A 815 -29.48 14.39 -43.12
C GLN A 815 -29.57 14.58 -44.65
N THR A 816 -28.54 14.20 -45.40
CA THR A 816 -28.39 14.43 -46.85
C THR A 816 -28.73 13.22 -47.72
N GLY A 817 -29.41 12.20 -47.17
CA GLY A 817 -29.73 10.97 -47.90
C GLY A 817 -28.53 10.06 -48.11
N CYS A 818 -27.49 10.19 -47.29
CA CYS A 818 -26.34 9.29 -47.24
C CYS A 818 -26.18 8.70 -45.84
N TYR A 819 -25.78 7.43 -45.77
CA TYR A 819 -25.42 6.80 -44.50
C TYR A 819 -23.96 7.12 -44.19
N GLU A 820 -23.70 7.68 -43.02
CA GLU A 820 -22.39 8.19 -42.64
C GLU A 820 -21.69 7.25 -41.67
N ILE A 821 -20.52 6.76 -42.09
CA ILE A 821 -19.57 5.99 -41.29
C ILE A 821 -18.68 6.99 -40.56
N CYS A 822 -19.05 7.28 -39.31
CA CYS A 822 -18.31 8.20 -38.44
C CYS A 822 -16.97 7.60 -38.02
N ASP A 823 -16.96 6.33 -37.64
CA ASP A 823 -15.75 5.61 -37.24
C ASP A 823 -15.80 4.19 -37.82
N LEU A 824 -14.72 3.77 -38.47
CA LEU A 824 -14.52 2.39 -38.91
C LEU A 824 -13.14 1.95 -38.44
N PHE A 825 -13.10 0.86 -37.68
CA PHE A 825 -11.83 0.24 -37.30
C PHE A 825 -11.89 -1.29 -37.34
N LEU A 826 -10.84 -1.88 -37.92
CA LEU A 826 -10.65 -3.32 -38.03
C LEU A 826 -9.26 -3.72 -37.51
N SER A 827 -9.22 -4.81 -36.78
CA SER A 827 -7.99 -5.40 -36.28
C SER A 827 -7.17 -5.99 -37.42
N CYS A 828 -5.84 -5.88 -37.34
CA CYS A 828 -4.91 -6.41 -38.33
C CYS A 828 -5.10 -7.92 -38.63
N ARG A 829 -5.63 -8.70 -37.68
CA ARG A 829 -5.93 -10.13 -37.88
C ARG A 829 -7.02 -10.43 -38.91
N ALA A 830 -7.84 -9.44 -39.28
CA ALA A 830 -8.92 -9.58 -40.24
C ALA A 830 -8.60 -9.00 -41.64
N LEU A 831 -7.56 -8.17 -41.74
CA LEU A 831 -7.27 -7.39 -42.95
C LEU A 831 -6.72 -8.25 -44.09
N GLY A 832 -7.05 -7.87 -45.32
CA GLY A 832 -6.52 -8.50 -46.54
C GLY A 832 -7.12 -9.87 -46.85
N ARG A 833 -8.17 -10.27 -46.15
CA ARG A 833 -8.84 -11.59 -46.28
C ARG A 833 -10.27 -11.49 -46.82
N GLY A 834 -10.77 -10.29 -47.06
CA GLY A 834 -12.14 -10.04 -47.52
C GLY A 834 -13.13 -9.62 -46.43
N VAL A 835 -12.68 -9.44 -45.18
CA VAL A 835 -13.55 -9.01 -44.07
C VAL A 835 -13.98 -7.56 -44.26
N GLU A 836 -13.05 -6.70 -44.67
CA GLU A 836 -13.30 -5.30 -44.96
C GLU A 836 -14.30 -5.09 -46.12
N ASP A 837 -14.21 -5.93 -47.16
CA ASP A 837 -15.11 -5.91 -48.32
C ASP A 837 -16.51 -6.43 -47.94
N ALA A 838 -16.57 -7.52 -47.15
CA ALA A 838 -17.81 -8.09 -46.64
C ALA A 838 -18.55 -7.10 -45.71
N LEU A 839 -17.81 -6.39 -44.86
CA LEU A 839 -18.36 -5.33 -44.01
C LEU A 839 -18.98 -4.19 -44.83
N LEU A 840 -18.25 -3.69 -45.83
CA LEU A 840 -18.75 -2.63 -46.70
C LEU A 840 -20.03 -3.05 -47.44
N HIS A 841 -20.09 -4.31 -47.90
CA HIS A 841 -21.28 -4.87 -48.53
C HIS A 841 -22.51 -4.85 -47.60
N VAL A 842 -22.35 -5.27 -46.35
CA VAL A 842 -23.44 -5.26 -45.34
C VAL A 842 -23.90 -3.84 -45.03
N LEU A 843 -22.96 -2.90 -44.84
CA LEU A 843 -23.31 -1.50 -44.60
C LEU A 843 -24.02 -0.86 -45.79
N ALA A 844 -23.61 -1.19 -47.02
CA ALA A 844 -24.29 -0.72 -48.22
C ALA A 844 -25.71 -1.29 -48.34
N ALA A 845 -25.91 -2.57 -48.01
CA ALA A 845 -27.24 -3.18 -47.98
C ALA A 845 -28.14 -2.51 -46.93
N HIS A 846 -27.63 -2.27 -45.72
CA HIS A 846 -28.34 -1.55 -44.66
C HIS A 846 -28.68 -0.11 -45.08
N ALA A 847 -27.72 0.62 -45.66
CA ALA A 847 -27.94 1.97 -46.16
C ALA A 847 -29.02 2.04 -47.25
N ARG A 848 -29.07 1.06 -48.17
CA ARG A 848 -30.15 0.95 -49.16
C ARG A 848 -31.51 0.72 -48.49
N GLN A 849 -31.58 -0.15 -47.48
CA GLN A 849 -32.81 -0.38 -46.72
C GLN A 849 -33.27 0.85 -45.94
N ALA A 850 -32.33 1.66 -45.45
CA ALA A 850 -32.60 2.93 -44.79
C ALA A 850 -32.94 4.09 -45.76
N GLY A 851 -32.98 3.82 -47.08
CA GLY A 851 -33.33 4.81 -48.11
C GLY A 851 -32.19 5.78 -48.47
N ALA A 852 -30.95 5.50 -48.06
CA ALA A 852 -29.79 6.28 -48.48
C ALA A 852 -29.45 6.00 -49.95
N ARG A 853 -28.78 6.95 -50.60
CA ARG A 853 -28.27 6.86 -51.98
C ARG A 853 -26.76 6.65 -52.03
N CYS A 854 -26.06 7.07 -50.97
CA CYS A 854 -24.61 7.00 -50.89
C CYS A 854 -24.11 6.57 -49.50
N LEU A 855 -22.88 6.08 -49.43
CA LEU A 855 -22.13 5.91 -48.19
C LEU A 855 -21.10 7.03 -48.08
N GLY A 856 -21.07 7.72 -46.93
CA GLY A 856 -19.99 8.61 -46.56
C GLY A 856 -19.12 7.97 -45.48
N ALA A 857 -17.82 8.20 -45.49
CA ALA A 857 -16.88 7.77 -44.46
C ALA A 857 -15.97 8.93 -44.03
N VAL A 858 -15.86 9.17 -42.73
CA VAL A 858 -14.94 10.17 -42.19
C VAL A 858 -13.52 9.61 -42.20
N PHE A 859 -12.58 10.36 -42.75
CA PHE A 859 -11.16 10.01 -42.73
C PHE A 859 -10.30 11.15 -42.15
N ASN A 860 -9.54 10.83 -41.10
CA ASN A 860 -8.55 11.71 -40.50
C ASN A 860 -7.16 11.15 -40.75
N ALA A 861 -6.31 11.89 -41.47
CA ALA A 861 -4.96 11.45 -41.79
C ALA A 861 -4.09 11.38 -40.51
N GLY A 862 -3.36 10.27 -40.34
CA GLY A 862 -2.36 10.11 -39.30
C GLY A 862 -1.16 9.28 -39.77
N PRO A 863 -0.15 9.09 -38.91
CA PRO A 863 1.15 8.56 -39.31
C PRO A 863 1.15 7.07 -39.71
N ARG A 864 0.07 6.32 -39.44
CA ARG A 864 0.02 4.86 -39.63
C ARG A 864 -1.27 4.34 -40.27
N ASN A 865 -2.27 5.19 -40.56
CA ASN A 865 -3.59 4.74 -41.04
C ASN A 865 -3.78 4.83 -42.56
N GLU A 866 -2.69 4.92 -43.32
CA GLU A 866 -2.69 4.81 -44.77
C GLU A 866 -3.43 3.56 -45.31
N PRO A 867 -3.35 2.37 -44.67
CA PRO A 867 -4.14 1.21 -45.12
C PRO A 867 -5.65 1.45 -45.18
N ALA A 868 -6.21 2.24 -44.25
CA ALA A 868 -7.64 2.58 -44.28
C ALA A 868 -7.98 3.52 -45.45
N LEU A 869 -7.10 4.47 -45.78
CA LEU A 869 -7.27 5.36 -46.93
C LEU A 869 -7.20 4.59 -48.25
N LEU A 870 -6.23 3.69 -48.39
CA LEU A 870 -6.08 2.83 -49.56
C LEU A 870 -7.32 1.94 -49.75
N PHE A 871 -7.89 1.43 -48.67
CA PHE A 871 -9.14 0.67 -48.71
C PHE A 871 -10.32 1.50 -49.26
N LEU A 872 -10.51 2.74 -48.78
CA LEU A 872 -11.58 3.62 -49.27
C LEU A 872 -11.38 3.92 -50.77
N ARG A 873 -10.15 4.28 -51.18
CA ARG A 873 -9.82 4.57 -52.58
C ARG A 873 -10.00 3.36 -53.49
N ARG A 874 -9.57 2.16 -53.06
CA ARG A 874 -9.74 0.90 -53.81
C ARG A 874 -11.20 0.62 -54.13
N HIS A 875 -12.11 1.01 -53.25
CA HIS A 875 -13.55 0.82 -53.41
C HIS A 875 -14.23 1.96 -54.17
N GLY A 876 -13.50 2.95 -54.66
CA GLY A 876 -14.07 4.05 -55.45
C GLY A 876 -14.68 5.17 -54.61
N PHE A 877 -14.38 5.25 -53.31
CA PHE A 877 -14.73 6.44 -52.53
C PHE A 877 -13.93 7.65 -53.03
N GLN A 878 -14.64 8.73 -53.33
CA GLN A 878 -14.05 10.01 -53.76
C GLN A 878 -13.99 10.98 -52.58
N GLU A 879 -12.95 11.80 -52.54
CA GLU A 879 -12.80 12.83 -51.52
C GLU A 879 -13.84 13.94 -51.72
N ALA A 880 -14.55 14.26 -50.65
CA ALA A 880 -15.55 15.31 -50.55
C ALA A 880 -15.11 16.36 -49.51
N ALA A 881 -15.84 17.47 -49.43
CA ALA A 881 -15.49 18.56 -48.51
C ALA A 881 -15.43 18.09 -47.04
N GLY A 882 -14.44 18.57 -46.28
CA GLY A 882 -14.35 18.36 -44.83
C GLY A 882 -13.70 17.04 -44.38
N GLY A 883 -12.84 16.41 -45.19
CA GLY A 883 -12.19 15.15 -44.83
C GLY A 883 -13.11 13.92 -44.93
N ARG A 884 -14.17 14.05 -45.72
CA ARG A 884 -15.16 13.00 -45.97
C ARG A 884 -14.85 12.29 -47.27
N HIS A 885 -15.11 11.00 -47.33
CA HIS A 885 -15.00 10.19 -48.53
C HIS A 885 -16.38 9.61 -48.86
N GLU A 886 -16.81 9.69 -50.12
CA GLU A 886 -18.16 9.29 -50.52
C GLU A 886 -18.18 8.34 -51.72
N ILE A 887 -19.13 7.40 -51.71
CA ILE A 887 -19.41 6.51 -52.84
C ILE A 887 -20.93 6.35 -53.04
N GLN A 888 -21.38 6.33 -54.29
CA GLN A 888 -22.74 5.94 -54.63
C GLN A 888 -22.97 4.46 -54.33
N LEU A 889 -24.13 4.09 -53.79
CA LEU A 889 -24.39 2.70 -53.39
C LEU A 889 -24.29 1.71 -54.55
N ASP A 890 -24.58 2.12 -55.77
CA ASP A 890 -24.45 1.28 -56.97
C ASP A 890 -22.99 0.97 -57.34
N GLY A 891 -22.04 1.77 -56.83
CA GLY A 891 -20.61 1.56 -57.01
C GLY A 891 -19.98 0.61 -55.99
N VAL A 892 -20.72 0.19 -54.95
CA VAL A 892 -20.18 -0.70 -53.91
C VAL A 892 -20.16 -2.15 -54.43
N PRO A 893 -18.99 -2.83 -54.46
CA PRO A 893 -18.89 -4.20 -54.93
C PRO A 893 -19.67 -5.19 -54.05
N GLY A 894 -20.00 -6.36 -54.64
CA GLY A 894 -20.66 -7.46 -53.94
C GLY A 894 -19.77 -8.09 -52.86
N ALA A 895 -20.38 -8.89 -51.98
CA ALA A 895 -19.64 -9.67 -51.00
C ALA A 895 -18.61 -10.58 -51.70
N PRO A 896 -17.39 -10.74 -51.15
CA PRO A 896 -16.38 -11.61 -51.75
C PRO A 896 -16.88 -13.06 -51.81
N ALA A 897 -16.69 -13.72 -52.96
CA ALA A 897 -17.23 -15.06 -53.20
C ALA A 897 -16.68 -16.14 -52.25
N HIS A 898 -15.49 -15.93 -51.68
CA HIS A 898 -14.86 -16.85 -50.73
C HIS A 898 -15.27 -16.60 -49.26
N VAL A 899 -16.11 -15.59 -48.99
CA VAL A 899 -16.56 -15.24 -47.64
C VAL A 899 -18.00 -15.68 -47.43
N ARG A 900 -18.23 -16.49 -46.41
CA ARG A 900 -19.58 -16.83 -45.94
C ARG A 900 -20.05 -15.78 -44.92
N LEU A 901 -20.99 -14.94 -45.34
CA LEU A 901 -21.64 -13.98 -44.44
C LEU A 901 -22.70 -14.66 -43.57
N LEU A 902 -22.63 -14.43 -42.26
CA LEU A 902 -23.72 -14.71 -41.33
C LEU A 902 -24.49 -13.41 -41.09
N ALA A 903 -25.79 -13.45 -41.38
CA ALA A 903 -26.71 -12.34 -41.21
C ALA A 903 -27.38 -12.39 -39.83
#